data_AF-A0A944BYY7-F1
#
_entry.id   AF-A0A944BYY7-F1
#
_cell.length_a   1.000
_cell.length_b   1.000
_cell.length_c   1.000
_cell.angle_alpha   90.00
_cell.angle_beta   90.00
_cell.angle_gamma   90.00
#
_symmetry.space_group_name_H-M   'P 1'
#
loop_
_entity.id
_entity.type
_entity.pdbx_description
1 polymer ?
#
loop_
_entity_poly.entity_id
_entity_poly.type
_entity_poly.pdbx_seq_one_letter_code
_entity_poly.pdbx_strand_id
1 'polypeptide(L)'
;MQAQRFLITGTAQEEKTNAAVEFASVALLRPDSTGISAVTTDENGKFTIKAREAGKYLVKLSFVGFTPVVKAVELTAENDSIGLGTIVMKSSDNILKGATVSAVAAKVEQKDDTTMFNASAYRVPEGSTLESLVKQLPGVEVDDDGTIKWNGKTVTEFLINGKDFFKGDTQTAMKNLPTDLVNKIKAYDKKSDYAEQTGIDDGEETTVLDITTKRELNESWITNVDLAYGNKDRYSGRIFATRFTDRTRVTVFGAANNTNDQGFGGPRGFGRGQGGLTATKNAGLDFSWESKKTKKENGHIEVGGNVRYNHSDNDLISSSNSETFLTSGSTSSFSNSRNFSSSARTNVYSAFRLQWNPDTMTTITFRPSYTFSKSRNNGNNSSATFSDDPYTKTTGDPLEEIFRENVIQNNPELYALLVNTNERQSLGESESHSLSGTLNIVRKLNSKGRNVSLRARAGWGKSESESFSISSINFNESTGKPSSFLNQYSNTPGKNWNLSTRLGYVEPLGKNWYGELRYQYSYKYTDSNRSRYNLNELASDAFRQEHADLFAEDPELEGELAGFGSTNSYPIGTLPTRNDLLNYVRDLNNSQYATYKYFEHTATAGVRYNSETIRFNAGVDFNPEKTKMRYNRPGQHIDTLITRDVFMVSPQVRFRYKFSKTTNLDINYRGSASQPSMTDLLAVVDDSNPLNISMGNPGLKPSWNNNLFVRYNGYDPTRQRTIMAGMHATQTINSVSNNMVYDPATGVRYVRPENINGNWNARAMFMFNSALGAKKLFNINNFLAFRYDNSVGYISTKTASATPTPNPVNMILKEAAVSGPENEEGSYNYYNRLFNAASAASEKNTTRTLGFDENLNLTYRATWFDVSLLGRLNYQHARATIQENANMDTWNFAYGASTNVNLPWGMSISTDIRMTSRRGYSDQSMNTNELVWNAQIAQSFLKKKAATISIQFYDILHRQSNVSRTLTATQRTDTWSNAINSYFMVHFIYKLNIFNGSAGNKSGEKEGVRMGPPNMQGPGGMPARPMGPPMGGGMGGGRYF
;
A
#
# COMPACT_ATOMS: atom_id res chain seq x y z
N MET A 1 -71.71 80.19 23.09
CA MET A 1 -70.88 80.00 21.88
C MET A 1 -69.75 79.04 22.24
N GLN A 2 -69.84 77.76 21.82
CA GLN A 2 -68.73 76.81 21.91
C GLN A 2 -67.72 77.17 20.81
N ALA A 3 -66.42 77.27 21.16
CA ALA A 3 -65.36 77.50 20.19
C ALA A 3 -65.19 76.27 19.28
N GLN A 4 -65.36 76.43 17.96
CA GLN A 4 -65.12 75.37 16.97
C GLN A 4 -63.67 74.89 17.05
N ARG A 5 -63.45 73.57 17.05
CA ARG A 5 -62.13 72.94 17.20
C ARG A 5 -61.82 72.13 15.95
N PHE A 6 -61.16 72.77 14.98
CA PHE A 6 -60.68 72.15 13.75
C PHE A 6 -59.65 71.03 14.00
N LEU A 7 -60.09 69.77 14.02
CA LEU A 7 -59.31 68.60 14.44
C LEU A 7 -59.22 67.55 13.32
N ILE A 8 -58.01 67.03 13.09
CA ILE A 8 -57.78 65.89 12.19
C ILE A 8 -57.16 64.75 12.99
N THR A 9 -57.76 63.57 12.94
CA THR A 9 -57.29 62.38 13.66
C THR A 9 -57.03 61.21 12.71
N GLY A 10 -56.13 60.30 13.06
CA GLY A 10 -55.86 59.10 12.27
C GLY A 10 -54.90 58.14 12.97
N THR A 11 -54.70 56.96 12.37
CA THR A 11 -53.78 55.92 12.89
C THR A 11 -52.83 55.48 11.78
N ALA A 12 -51.53 55.43 12.02
CA ALA A 12 -50.52 54.93 11.09
C ALA A 12 -50.21 53.44 11.36
N GLN A 13 -50.26 52.61 10.31
CA GLN A 13 -49.92 51.18 10.40
C GLN A 13 -48.99 50.74 9.25
N GLU A 14 -48.16 49.73 9.50
CA GLU A 14 -47.31 49.12 8.46
C GLU A 14 -48.12 48.13 7.59
N GLU A 15 -47.92 48.19 6.26
CA GLU A 15 -48.63 47.35 5.27
C GLU A 15 -48.47 45.84 5.47
N LYS A 16 -47.30 45.36 5.89
CA LYS A 16 -47.00 43.92 5.95
C LYS A 16 -47.40 43.26 7.27
N THR A 17 -47.20 43.96 8.38
CA THR A 17 -47.33 43.40 9.73
C THR A 17 -48.61 43.85 10.42
N ASN A 18 -49.30 44.87 9.89
CA ASN A 18 -50.36 45.62 10.56
C ASN A 18 -49.94 46.21 11.92
N ALA A 19 -48.63 46.28 12.20
CA ALA A 19 -48.11 46.90 13.41
C ALA A 19 -48.33 48.43 13.35
N ALA A 20 -48.56 49.04 14.51
CA ALA A 20 -48.63 50.48 14.63
C ALA A 20 -47.27 51.12 14.28
N VAL A 21 -47.28 52.21 13.50
CA VAL A 21 -46.06 52.99 13.25
C VAL A 21 -45.99 54.07 14.31
N GLU A 22 -45.26 53.78 15.39
CA GLU A 22 -44.98 54.72 16.47
C GLU A 22 -44.01 55.83 16.04
N PHE A 23 -44.15 57.02 16.62
CA PHE A 23 -43.28 58.18 16.39
C PHE A 23 -43.14 58.65 14.93
N ALA A 24 -44.09 58.29 14.03
CA ALA A 24 -44.17 58.82 12.69
C ALA A 24 -44.47 60.32 12.71
N SER A 25 -43.76 61.11 11.90
CA SER A 25 -43.99 62.55 11.78
C SER A 25 -45.21 62.81 10.90
N VAL A 26 -46.20 63.50 11.45
CA VAL A 26 -47.45 63.88 10.79
C VAL A 26 -47.47 65.40 10.63
N ALA A 27 -47.27 65.88 9.41
CA ALA A 27 -47.30 67.29 9.07
C ALA A 27 -48.62 67.69 8.43
N LEU A 28 -49.23 68.77 8.92
CA LEU A 28 -50.35 69.45 8.28
C LEU A 28 -49.81 70.56 7.37
N LEU A 29 -50.15 70.49 6.09
CA LEU A 29 -49.67 71.40 5.06
C LEU A 29 -50.87 72.07 4.36
N ARG A 30 -50.66 73.26 3.77
CA ARG A 30 -51.59 73.85 2.80
C ARG A 30 -51.52 73.11 1.45
N PRO A 31 -52.46 73.35 0.51
CA PRO A 31 -52.44 72.71 -0.80
C PRO A 31 -51.18 73.01 -1.63
N ASP A 32 -50.49 74.12 -1.35
CA ASP A 32 -49.18 74.48 -1.92
C ASP A 32 -47.97 73.80 -1.22
N SER A 33 -48.24 72.84 -0.32
CA SER A 33 -47.26 72.13 0.50
C SER A 33 -46.52 72.97 1.55
N THR A 34 -46.96 74.21 1.85
CA THR A 34 -46.41 74.99 2.97
C THR A 34 -46.84 74.39 4.32
N GLY A 35 -45.89 74.25 5.25
CA GLY A 35 -46.12 73.62 6.54
C GLY A 35 -46.84 74.52 7.55
N ILE A 36 -47.86 73.98 8.21
CA ILE A 36 -48.69 74.68 9.20
C ILE A 36 -48.32 74.22 10.62
N SER A 37 -48.33 72.91 10.83
CA SER A 37 -48.04 72.28 12.12
C SER A 37 -47.58 70.85 11.90
N ALA A 38 -46.92 70.27 12.91
CA ALA A 38 -46.52 68.88 12.89
C ALA A 38 -46.70 68.26 14.28
N VAL A 39 -47.08 66.98 14.31
CA VAL A 39 -47.17 66.14 15.50
C VAL A 39 -46.51 64.80 15.21
N THR A 40 -46.31 63.97 16.24
CA THR A 40 -45.88 62.58 16.08
C THR A 40 -47.01 61.63 16.44
N THR A 41 -47.02 60.43 15.85
CA THR A 41 -47.90 59.35 16.31
C THR A 41 -47.47 58.84 17.69
N ASP A 42 -48.43 58.35 18.48
CA ASP A 42 -48.17 57.69 19.76
C ASP A 42 -47.74 56.21 19.59
N GLU A 43 -47.54 55.50 20.71
CA GLU A 43 -47.16 54.07 20.75
C GLU A 43 -48.19 53.15 20.06
N ASN A 44 -49.43 53.61 19.88
CA ASN A 44 -50.49 52.89 19.16
C ASN A 44 -50.66 53.38 17.72
N GLY A 45 -49.74 54.22 17.24
CA GLY A 45 -49.74 54.78 15.89
C GLY A 45 -50.78 55.90 15.69
N LYS A 46 -51.46 56.38 16.73
CA LYS A 46 -52.51 57.39 16.61
C LYS A 46 -51.94 58.80 16.62
N PHE A 47 -52.54 59.70 15.85
CA PHE A 47 -52.24 61.12 15.86
C PHE A 47 -53.49 61.98 15.93
N THR A 48 -53.33 63.19 16.47
CA THR A 48 -54.34 64.25 16.44
C THR A 48 -53.64 65.57 16.15
N ILE A 49 -54.00 66.24 15.06
CA ILE A 49 -53.42 67.52 14.66
C ILE A 49 -54.51 68.57 14.50
N LYS A 50 -54.26 69.78 15.03
CA LYS A 50 -55.23 70.90 15.01
C LYS A 50 -54.93 71.84 13.84
N ALA A 51 -55.96 72.18 13.08
CA ALA A 51 -55.93 73.29 12.12
C ALA A 51 -56.38 74.59 12.80
N ARG A 52 -55.96 75.75 12.27
CA ARG A 52 -56.30 77.06 12.86
C ARG A 52 -57.65 77.61 12.38
N GLU A 53 -58.07 77.21 11.18
CA GLU A 53 -59.26 77.71 10.49
C GLU A 53 -59.83 76.63 9.54
N ALA A 54 -61.07 76.83 9.07
CA ALA A 54 -61.67 76.00 8.03
C ALA A 54 -60.90 76.17 6.70
N GLY A 55 -60.70 75.08 5.96
CA GLY A 55 -59.92 75.10 4.72
C GLY A 55 -59.50 73.72 4.22
N LYS A 56 -58.87 73.70 3.05
CA LYS A 56 -58.29 72.50 2.44
C LYS A 56 -56.85 72.33 2.90
N TYR A 57 -56.50 71.13 3.35
CA TYR A 57 -55.18 70.78 3.87
C TYR A 57 -54.66 69.47 3.29
N LEU A 58 -53.34 69.27 3.37
CA LEU A 58 -52.66 68.02 3.09
C LEU A 58 -52.04 67.50 4.40
N VAL A 59 -52.37 66.27 4.78
CA VAL A 59 -51.75 65.57 5.91
C VAL A 59 -50.70 64.62 5.37
N LYS A 60 -49.43 64.90 5.67
CA LYS A 60 -48.27 64.11 5.23
C LYS A 60 -47.70 63.32 6.40
N LEU A 61 -47.70 61.99 6.27
CA LEU A 61 -47.06 61.06 7.21
C LEU A 61 -45.71 60.64 6.66
N SER A 62 -44.67 60.70 7.49
CA SER A 62 -43.32 60.26 7.14
C SER A 62 -42.60 59.64 8.33
N PHE A 63 -41.89 58.54 8.09
CA PHE A 63 -41.07 57.85 9.09
C PHE A 63 -39.87 57.21 8.40
N VAL A 64 -38.74 57.13 9.10
CA VAL A 64 -37.49 56.59 8.54
C VAL A 64 -37.72 55.12 8.16
N GLY A 65 -37.33 54.75 6.94
CA GLY A 65 -37.56 53.40 6.42
C GLY A 65 -38.92 53.19 5.74
N PHE A 66 -39.79 54.21 5.65
CA PHE A 66 -41.08 54.12 4.95
C PHE A 66 -41.23 55.16 3.83
N THR A 67 -42.03 54.83 2.81
CA THR A 67 -42.42 55.79 1.76
C THR A 67 -43.45 56.78 2.33
N PRO A 68 -43.24 58.11 2.23
CA PRO A 68 -44.19 59.10 2.77
C PRO A 68 -45.58 59.01 2.13
N VAL A 69 -46.63 59.17 2.93
CA VAL A 69 -48.04 59.12 2.49
C VAL A 69 -48.68 60.50 2.68
N VAL A 70 -49.37 61.01 1.67
CA VAL A 70 -50.06 62.31 1.72
C VAL A 70 -51.57 62.10 1.51
N LYS A 71 -52.40 62.71 2.36
CA LYS A 71 -53.88 62.69 2.26
C LYS A 71 -54.44 64.11 2.24
N ALA A 72 -55.30 64.40 1.27
CA ALA A 72 -56.02 65.67 1.23
C ALA A 72 -57.25 65.61 2.15
N VAL A 73 -57.48 66.67 2.92
CA VAL A 73 -58.62 66.83 3.83
C VAL A 73 -59.22 68.22 3.71
N GLU A 74 -60.51 68.35 3.96
CA GLU A 74 -61.23 69.63 3.94
C GLU A 74 -62.03 69.76 5.23
N LEU A 75 -61.84 70.87 5.94
CA LEU A 75 -62.56 71.21 7.17
C LEU A 75 -63.50 72.38 6.89
N THR A 76 -64.78 72.24 7.22
CA THR A 76 -65.80 73.29 7.05
C THR A 76 -66.34 73.75 8.40
N ALA A 77 -67.06 74.88 8.43
CA ALA A 77 -67.65 75.39 9.67
C ALA A 77 -68.75 74.46 10.25
N GLU A 78 -69.40 73.62 9.43
CA GLU A 78 -70.34 72.60 9.92
C GLU A 78 -69.67 71.28 10.31
N ASN A 79 -68.44 71.03 9.87
CA ASN A 79 -67.72 69.78 10.10
C ASN A 79 -66.28 70.06 10.55
N ASP A 80 -66.14 70.45 11.81
CA ASP A 80 -64.88 70.91 12.41
C ASP A 80 -63.96 69.77 12.86
N SER A 81 -64.35 68.50 12.67
CA SER A 81 -63.44 67.37 12.91
C SER A 81 -63.53 66.30 11.84
N ILE A 82 -62.38 65.79 11.39
CA ILE A 82 -62.29 64.73 10.38
C ILE A 82 -61.37 63.60 10.84
N GLY A 83 -61.89 62.37 10.78
CA GLY A 83 -61.12 61.16 11.04
C GLY A 83 -60.63 60.55 9.71
N LEU A 84 -59.32 60.42 9.57
CA LEU A 84 -58.66 59.83 8.40
C LEU A 84 -58.61 58.29 8.43
N GLY A 85 -59.07 57.67 9.52
CA GLY A 85 -59.00 56.22 9.72
C GLY A 85 -57.55 55.71 9.78
N THR A 86 -57.36 54.46 9.36
CA THR A 86 -56.04 53.83 9.31
C THR A 86 -55.33 54.17 8.00
N ILE A 87 -54.16 54.80 8.12
CA ILE A 87 -53.26 55.14 7.01
C ILE A 87 -52.12 54.11 6.99
N VAL A 88 -52.09 53.32 5.92
CA VAL A 88 -51.09 52.27 5.74
C VAL A 88 -49.81 52.86 5.13
N MET A 89 -48.67 52.67 5.79
CA MET A 89 -47.33 53.08 5.35
C MET A 89 -46.57 51.88 4.78
N LYS A 90 -45.93 52.06 3.62
CA LYS A 90 -45.14 51.02 2.94
C LYS A 90 -43.67 51.10 3.35
N SER A 91 -43.12 50.02 3.90
CA SER A 91 -41.67 49.91 4.16
C SER A 91 -40.89 50.03 2.84
N SER A 92 -39.77 50.76 2.87
CA SER A 92 -38.90 51.07 1.74
C SER A 92 -37.71 50.09 1.59
N ASP A 93 -37.86 48.88 2.13
CA ASP A 93 -36.85 47.82 2.07
C ASP A 93 -36.51 47.38 0.62
N ASN A 94 -35.51 48.02 0.02
CA ASN A 94 -34.71 47.42 -1.05
C ASN A 94 -33.46 46.80 -0.41
N ILE A 95 -33.59 45.57 0.10
CA ILE A 95 -32.44 44.78 0.56
C ILE A 95 -31.65 44.33 -0.67
N LEU A 96 -30.59 45.05 -1.02
CA LEU A 96 -29.52 44.48 -1.84
C LEU A 96 -28.97 43.27 -1.08
N LYS A 97 -29.05 42.08 -1.69
CA LYS A 97 -28.37 40.88 -1.18
C LYS A 97 -26.90 41.22 -0.95
N GLY A 98 -26.50 41.36 0.31
CA GLY A 98 -25.12 41.62 0.68
C GLY A 98 -24.21 40.61 0.01
N ALA A 99 -23.22 41.09 -0.75
CA ALA A 99 -22.17 40.25 -1.27
C ALA A 99 -21.35 39.74 -0.08
N THR A 100 -21.51 38.47 0.28
CA THR A 100 -20.64 37.82 1.25
C THR A 100 -19.29 37.65 0.56
N VAL A 101 -18.31 38.49 0.90
CA VAL A 101 -16.91 38.24 0.56
C VAL A 101 -16.45 37.08 1.44
N SER A 102 -16.73 35.86 0.98
CA SER A 102 -16.07 34.67 1.50
C SER A 102 -14.61 34.75 1.06
N ALA A 103 -13.73 35.14 1.98
CA ALA A 103 -12.30 34.97 1.77
C ALA A 103 -12.07 33.47 1.51
N VAL A 104 -11.72 33.12 0.28
CA VAL A 104 -11.36 31.75 -0.08
C VAL A 104 -10.12 31.43 0.75
N ALA A 105 -10.29 30.64 1.82
CA ALA A 105 -9.19 30.18 2.64
C ALA A 105 -8.11 29.59 1.72
N ALA A 106 -6.85 29.99 1.93
CA ALA A 106 -5.75 29.55 1.09
C ALA A 106 -5.76 28.02 0.97
N LYS A 107 -5.79 27.51 -0.28
CA LYS A 107 -5.88 26.06 -0.56
C LYS A 107 -4.70 25.31 0.06
N VAL A 108 -3.53 25.95 0.01
CA VAL A 108 -2.28 25.48 0.59
C VAL A 108 -1.62 26.64 1.34
N GLU A 109 -1.21 26.41 2.57
CA GLU A 109 -0.46 27.33 3.41
C GLU A 109 0.83 26.63 3.86
N GLN A 110 1.99 27.26 3.66
CA GLN A 110 3.26 26.74 4.17
C GLN A 110 3.58 27.43 5.49
N LYS A 111 3.86 26.64 6.53
CA LYS A 111 4.36 27.12 7.81
C LYS A 111 5.64 26.37 8.17
N ASP A 112 6.78 27.04 8.05
CA ASP A 112 8.12 26.42 8.14
C ASP A 112 8.24 25.18 7.24
N ASP A 113 8.49 24.01 7.82
CA ASP A 113 8.67 22.72 7.12
C ASP A 113 7.33 21.99 6.92
N THR A 114 6.20 22.60 7.31
CA THR A 114 4.86 22.00 7.22
C THR A 114 4.01 22.63 6.13
N THR A 115 3.53 21.80 5.21
CA THR A 115 2.54 22.17 4.20
C THR A 115 1.15 21.84 4.71
N MET A 116 0.26 22.83 4.79
CA MET A 116 -1.11 22.68 5.27
C MET A 116 -2.09 22.82 4.11
N PHE A 117 -2.89 21.79 3.89
CA PHE A 117 -3.95 21.73 2.89
C PHE A 117 -5.30 21.94 3.57
N ASN A 118 -6.09 22.89 3.07
CA ASN A 118 -7.46 23.06 3.54
C ASN A 118 -8.37 22.05 2.84
N ALA A 119 -8.89 21.05 3.57
CA ALA A 119 -9.70 19.98 2.99
C ALA A 119 -10.95 20.49 2.27
N SER A 120 -11.56 21.56 2.78
CA SER A 120 -12.76 22.18 2.17
C SER A 120 -12.51 22.79 0.78
N ALA A 121 -11.25 23.01 0.41
CA ALA A 121 -10.85 23.50 -0.91
C ALA A 121 -10.75 22.41 -1.99
N TYR A 122 -10.84 21.14 -1.61
CA TYR A 122 -10.77 19.96 -2.47
C TYR A 122 -12.16 19.31 -2.55
N ARG A 123 -12.58 18.89 -3.74
CA ARG A 123 -13.95 18.41 -4.00
C ARG A 123 -13.89 16.94 -4.39
N VAL A 124 -14.47 16.09 -3.57
CA VAL A 124 -14.52 14.64 -3.76
C VAL A 124 -15.98 14.21 -3.94
N PRO A 125 -16.25 13.12 -4.69
CA PRO A 125 -17.60 12.56 -4.78
C PRO A 125 -18.18 12.30 -3.39
N GLU A 126 -19.49 12.52 -3.21
CA GLU A 126 -20.16 12.24 -1.94
C GLU A 126 -20.03 10.75 -1.56
N GLY A 127 -19.78 10.49 -0.26
CA GLY A 127 -19.45 9.15 0.24
C GLY A 127 -17.99 8.75 0.11
N SER A 128 -17.14 9.61 -0.47
CA SER A 128 -15.71 9.34 -0.59
C SER A 128 -14.98 9.23 0.74
N THR A 129 -13.86 8.51 0.68
CA THR A 129 -12.92 8.31 1.78
C THR A 129 -11.81 9.35 1.72
N LEU A 130 -11.06 9.47 2.81
CA LEU A 130 -9.90 10.36 2.92
C LEU A 130 -8.91 10.18 1.76
N GLU A 131 -8.84 8.99 1.16
CA GLU A 131 -8.03 8.70 -0.02
C GLU A 131 -8.38 9.58 -1.22
N SER A 132 -9.66 9.69 -1.56
CA SER A 132 -10.10 10.55 -2.67
C SER A 132 -9.67 11.99 -2.43
N LEU A 133 -9.63 12.44 -1.17
CA LEU A 133 -9.18 13.78 -0.80
C LEU A 133 -7.66 13.91 -0.92
N VAL A 134 -6.90 12.93 -0.43
CA VAL A 134 -5.43 12.93 -0.49
C VAL A 134 -4.91 12.83 -1.92
N LYS A 135 -5.56 12.04 -2.79
CA LYS A 135 -5.28 11.97 -4.24
C LYS A 135 -5.39 13.32 -4.95
N GLN A 136 -6.15 14.27 -4.38
CA GLN A 136 -6.33 15.59 -4.97
C GLN A 136 -5.34 16.64 -4.47
N LEU A 137 -4.49 16.30 -3.49
CA LEU A 137 -3.51 17.22 -2.93
C LEU A 137 -2.32 17.40 -3.90
N PRO A 138 -1.84 18.64 -4.08
CA PRO A 138 -0.62 18.90 -4.85
C PRO A 138 0.59 18.15 -4.29
N GLY A 139 1.41 17.58 -5.18
CA GLY A 139 2.58 16.79 -4.81
C GLY A 139 2.26 15.40 -4.28
N VAL A 140 0.99 14.98 -4.19
CA VAL A 140 0.63 13.62 -3.79
C VAL A 140 0.46 12.73 -5.01
N GLU A 141 1.06 11.55 -4.94
CA GLU A 141 0.86 10.43 -5.85
C GLU A 141 0.34 9.23 -5.05
N VAL A 142 -0.53 8.44 -5.65
CA VAL A 142 -1.01 7.19 -5.08
C VAL A 142 -0.76 6.10 -6.10
N ASP A 143 0.10 5.15 -5.75
CA ASP A 143 0.45 4.00 -6.58
C ASP A 143 -0.73 3.00 -6.64
N ASP A 144 -0.71 2.08 -7.60
CA ASP A 144 -1.76 1.08 -7.80
C ASP A 144 -1.89 0.10 -6.60
N ASP A 145 -0.82 -0.06 -5.81
CA ASP A 145 -0.79 -0.88 -4.58
C ASP A 145 -1.35 -0.13 -3.36
N GLY A 146 -1.73 1.15 -3.52
CA GLY A 146 -2.24 1.98 -2.44
C GLY A 146 -1.19 2.75 -1.65
N THR A 147 0.08 2.66 -2.03
CA THR A 147 1.16 3.43 -1.43
C THR A 147 1.01 4.90 -1.80
N ILE A 148 0.98 5.76 -0.78
CA ILE A 148 0.86 7.21 -0.96
C ILE A 148 2.26 7.79 -0.91
N LYS A 149 2.62 8.58 -1.91
CA LYS A 149 3.84 9.38 -1.93
C LYS A 149 3.47 10.86 -1.88
N TRP A 150 4.17 11.62 -1.07
CA TRP A 150 4.11 13.07 -1.06
C TRP A 150 5.49 13.61 -1.44
N ASN A 151 5.55 14.40 -2.52
CA ASN A 151 6.78 14.90 -3.14
C ASN A 151 7.82 13.79 -3.37
N GLY A 152 7.35 12.63 -3.87
CA GLY A 152 8.17 11.44 -4.14
C GLY A 152 8.62 10.65 -2.91
N LYS A 153 8.26 11.06 -1.69
CA LYS A 153 8.51 10.31 -0.44
C LYS A 153 7.27 9.54 -0.02
N THR A 154 7.40 8.25 0.24
CA THR A 154 6.31 7.45 0.79
C THR A 154 5.84 8.01 2.13
N VAL A 155 4.54 8.23 2.27
CA VAL A 155 3.90 8.61 3.53
C VAL A 155 3.89 7.38 4.44
N THR A 156 4.70 7.42 5.49
CA THR A 156 4.88 6.29 6.41
C THR A 156 3.97 6.35 7.62
N GLU A 157 3.46 7.54 7.98
CA GLU A 157 2.60 7.71 9.15
C GLU A 157 1.39 8.60 8.85
N PHE A 158 0.23 8.17 9.34
CA PHE A 158 -0.99 8.98 9.40
C PHE A 158 -1.33 9.29 10.86
N LEU A 159 -1.58 10.57 11.12
CA LEU A 159 -2.01 11.05 12.42
C LEU A 159 -3.40 11.67 12.31
N ILE A 160 -4.18 11.59 13.38
CA ILE A 160 -5.40 12.38 13.54
C ILE A 160 -5.21 13.29 14.77
N ASN A 161 -5.30 14.60 14.55
CA ASN A 161 -5.06 15.64 15.57
C ASN A 161 -3.71 15.46 16.29
N GLY A 162 -2.66 15.10 15.54
CA GLY A 162 -1.31 14.84 16.07
C GLY A 162 -1.12 13.50 16.77
N LYS A 163 -2.13 12.62 16.79
CA LYS A 163 -2.08 11.29 17.42
C LYS A 163 -2.02 10.17 16.38
N ASP A 164 -1.17 9.18 16.63
CA ASP A 164 -0.97 7.98 15.77
C ASP A 164 -2.32 7.34 15.40
N PHE A 165 -2.70 7.18 14.13
CA PHE A 165 -3.95 6.54 13.70
C PHE A 165 -3.68 5.33 12.80
N PHE A 166 -4.03 4.12 13.25
CA PHE A 166 -3.64 2.86 12.60
C PHE A 166 -2.14 2.82 12.22
N LYS A 167 -1.27 3.33 13.10
CA LYS A 167 0.18 3.45 12.84
C LYS A 167 0.79 2.14 12.33
N GLY A 168 1.55 2.24 11.24
CA GLY A 168 2.12 1.10 10.53
C GLY A 168 1.25 0.55 9.40
N ASP A 169 -0.01 0.98 9.27
CA ASP A 169 -0.87 0.66 8.14
C ASP A 169 -1.73 1.88 7.80
N THR A 170 -1.09 2.72 7.00
CA THR A 170 -1.62 3.95 6.46
C THR A 170 -2.82 3.71 5.54
N GLN A 171 -2.90 2.55 4.89
CA GLN A 171 -3.96 2.22 3.96
C GLN A 171 -5.31 2.07 4.67
N THR A 172 -5.37 1.32 5.78
CA THR A 172 -6.63 1.14 6.52
C THR A 172 -7.18 2.46 7.06
N ALA A 173 -6.31 3.34 7.57
CA ALA A 173 -6.68 4.68 8.01
C ALA A 173 -7.33 5.50 6.90
N MET A 174 -6.70 5.51 5.72
CA MET A 174 -7.12 6.25 4.54
C MET A 174 -8.43 5.77 3.94
N LYS A 175 -8.58 4.46 3.87
CA LYS A 175 -9.73 3.79 3.28
C LYS A 175 -11.00 4.01 4.10
N ASN A 176 -10.88 4.09 5.42
CA ASN A 176 -12.05 4.06 6.29
C ASN A 176 -12.47 5.43 6.82
N LEU A 177 -11.59 6.44 6.85
CA LEU A 177 -11.92 7.78 7.36
C LEU A 177 -12.77 8.58 6.34
N PRO A 178 -13.99 9.02 6.68
CA PRO A 178 -14.79 9.88 5.80
C PRO A 178 -14.19 11.27 5.61
N THR A 179 -14.28 11.84 4.41
CA THR A 179 -13.72 13.16 4.09
C THR A 179 -14.36 14.31 4.86
N ASP A 180 -15.64 14.15 5.23
CA ASP A 180 -16.39 15.20 5.95
C ASP A 180 -15.87 15.48 7.36
N LEU A 181 -15.09 14.56 7.93
CA LEU A 181 -14.45 14.73 9.22
C LEU A 181 -13.26 15.69 9.16
N VAL A 182 -12.68 15.86 7.97
CA VAL A 182 -11.41 16.52 7.79
C VAL A 182 -11.61 18.01 7.65
N ASN A 183 -10.89 18.77 8.46
CA ASN A 183 -10.78 20.22 8.35
C ASN A 183 -9.53 20.61 7.55
N LYS A 184 -8.37 20.07 7.95
CA LYS A 184 -7.07 20.35 7.31
C LYS A 184 -6.22 19.09 7.28
N ILE A 185 -5.34 18.98 6.29
CA ILE A 185 -4.31 17.94 6.21
C ILE A 185 -2.96 18.65 6.27
N LYS A 186 -2.09 18.26 7.21
CA LYS A 186 -0.72 18.76 7.29
C LYS A 186 0.23 17.70 6.76
N ALA A 187 1.08 18.05 5.82
CA ALA A 187 2.18 17.23 5.35
C ALA A 187 3.49 17.82 5.86
N TYR A 188 4.29 17.02 6.55
CA TYR A 188 5.61 17.43 7.02
C TYR A 188 6.51 16.21 7.20
N ASP A 189 7.81 16.44 7.09
CA ASP A 189 8.80 15.45 7.47
C ASP A 189 9.06 15.55 8.98
N LYS A 190 8.88 14.42 9.67
CA LYS A 190 9.20 14.26 11.08
C LYS A 190 10.49 13.46 11.18
N LYS A 191 11.33 13.75 12.19
CA LYS A 191 12.43 12.84 12.54
C LYS A 191 11.84 11.50 12.98
N SER A 192 12.54 10.39 12.75
CA SER A 192 12.14 9.11 13.33
C SER A 192 11.90 9.23 14.83
N ASP A 193 11.02 8.39 15.39
CA ASP A 193 10.77 8.39 16.84
C ASP A 193 12.08 8.22 17.64
N TYR A 194 13.04 7.45 17.09
CA TYR A 194 14.37 7.28 17.68
C TYR A 194 15.20 8.56 17.62
N ALA A 195 15.22 9.25 16.48
CA ALA A 195 15.96 10.49 16.30
C ALA A 195 15.35 11.67 17.08
N GLU A 196 14.03 11.70 17.25
CA GLU A 196 13.34 12.66 18.11
C GLU A 196 13.70 12.45 19.59
N GLN A 197 13.74 11.20 20.04
CA GLN A 197 14.04 10.84 21.44
C GLN A 197 15.52 11.02 21.78
N THR A 198 16.42 10.56 20.92
CA THR A 198 17.87 10.57 21.17
C THR A 198 18.55 11.87 20.72
N GLY A 199 17.95 12.60 19.79
CA GLY A 199 18.66 13.64 19.03
C GLY A 199 19.71 13.07 18.06
N ILE A 200 19.77 11.75 17.90
CA ILE A 200 20.62 11.04 16.94
C ILE A 200 19.83 10.90 15.66
N ASP A 201 20.19 11.69 14.65
CA ASP A 201 19.68 11.50 13.28
C ASP A 201 20.15 10.12 12.80
N ASP A 202 19.25 9.12 12.81
CA ASP A 202 19.47 7.78 12.25
C ASP A 202 19.37 7.78 10.72
N GLY A 203 19.16 8.96 10.14
CA GLY A 203 19.00 9.15 8.72
C GLY A 203 17.60 8.82 8.20
N GLU A 204 16.68 8.44 9.08
CA GLU A 204 15.29 8.15 8.73
C GLU A 204 14.41 9.36 9.09
N GLU A 205 13.85 10.00 8.05
CA GLU A 205 12.78 10.99 8.19
C GLU A 205 11.48 10.31 7.79
N THR A 206 10.47 10.38 8.64
CA THR A 206 9.13 9.87 8.36
C THR A 206 8.32 11.00 7.74
N THR A 207 7.80 10.77 6.54
CA THR A 207 6.84 11.70 5.93
C THR A 207 5.46 11.42 6.54
N VAL A 208 4.87 12.45 7.15
CA VAL A 208 3.65 12.36 7.95
C VAL A 208 2.52 13.12 7.28
N LEU A 209 1.33 12.51 7.23
CA LEU A 209 0.07 13.21 6.97
C LEU A 209 -0.77 13.29 8.25
N ASP A 210 -0.83 14.49 8.85
CA ASP A 210 -1.61 14.79 10.06
C ASP A 210 -2.95 15.45 9.72
N ILE A 211 -4.02 14.74 10.04
CA ILE A 211 -5.40 15.12 9.72
C ILE A 211 -5.97 15.85 10.92
N THR A 212 -6.30 17.12 10.73
CA THR A 212 -7.04 17.90 11.72
C THR A 212 -8.53 17.71 11.50
N THR A 213 -9.27 17.26 12.51
CA THR A 213 -10.73 17.11 12.42
C THR A 213 -11.47 18.44 12.63
N LYS A 214 -12.73 18.51 12.21
CA LYS A 214 -13.61 19.65 12.52
C LYS A 214 -13.88 19.73 14.03
N ARG A 215 -13.74 20.92 14.62
CA ARG A 215 -13.89 21.15 16.08
C ARG A 215 -15.26 20.77 16.61
N GLU A 216 -16.32 21.01 15.83
CA GLU A 216 -17.71 20.69 16.16
C GLU A 216 -17.99 19.19 16.36
N LEU A 217 -17.04 18.33 15.98
CA LEU A 217 -17.16 16.87 16.06
C LEU A 217 -16.40 16.27 17.25
N ASN A 218 -15.73 17.10 18.07
CA ASN A 218 -15.04 16.60 19.26
C ASN A 218 -16.05 15.98 20.24
N GLU A 219 -15.66 14.91 20.91
CA GLU A 219 -16.44 14.16 21.89
C GLU A 219 -17.72 13.47 21.38
N SER A 220 -18.05 13.62 20.10
CA SER A 220 -19.22 13.01 19.44
C SER A 220 -18.87 11.68 18.78
N TRP A 221 -19.87 10.77 18.70
CA TRP A 221 -19.75 9.58 17.86
C TRP A 221 -20.04 9.95 16.42
N ILE A 222 -19.12 9.61 15.53
CA ILE A 222 -19.28 9.74 14.09
C ILE A 222 -19.41 8.34 13.52
N THR A 223 -20.53 8.07 12.87
CA THR A 223 -20.81 6.81 12.18
C THR A 223 -21.08 7.06 10.70
N ASN A 224 -20.52 6.24 9.84
CA ASN A 224 -20.78 6.22 8.40
C ASN A 224 -21.12 4.79 7.97
N VAL A 225 -22.22 4.63 7.24
CA VAL A 225 -22.71 3.36 6.70
C VAL A 225 -22.84 3.51 5.18
N ASP A 226 -22.29 2.58 4.41
CA ASP A 226 -22.41 2.52 2.95
C ASP A 226 -22.85 1.09 2.57
N LEU A 227 -24.03 0.97 1.97
CA LEU A 227 -24.58 -0.30 1.52
C LEU A 227 -24.85 -0.21 0.02
N ALA A 228 -24.39 -1.19 -0.73
CA ALA A 228 -24.50 -1.22 -2.17
C ALA A 228 -24.89 -2.59 -2.70
N TYR A 229 -25.73 -2.57 -3.73
CA TYR A 229 -26.11 -3.76 -4.48
C TYR A 229 -26.22 -3.41 -5.96
N GLY A 230 -25.80 -4.34 -6.82
CA GLY A 230 -25.68 -4.14 -8.25
C GLY A 230 -26.12 -5.36 -9.05
N ASN A 231 -26.15 -5.22 -10.37
CA ASN A 231 -26.38 -6.37 -11.25
C ASN A 231 -25.22 -7.37 -11.18
N LYS A 232 -25.43 -8.59 -11.69
CA LYS A 232 -24.46 -9.71 -11.61
C LYS A 232 -24.11 -10.11 -10.17
N ASP A 233 -25.10 -10.03 -9.26
CA ASP A 233 -25.00 -10.37 -7.84
C ASP A 233 -23.83 -9.67 -7.12
N ARG A 234 -23.56 -8.42 -7.52
CA ARG A 234 -22.50 -7.59 -6.92
C ARG A 234 -23.03 -6.88 -5.68
N TYR A 235 -22.26 -6.93 -4.60
CA TYR A 235 -22.57 -6.25 -3.35
C TYR A 235 -21.33 -5.62 -2.74
N SER A 236 -21.56 -4.54 -1.99
CA SER A 236 -20.56 -3.93 -1.13
C SER A 236 -21.25 -3.38 0.12
N GLY A 237 -20.70 -3.64 1.29
CA GLY A 237 -21.20 -3.14 2.56
C GLY A 237 -20.06 -2.65 3.41
N ARG A 238 -20.21 -1.49 4.03
CA ARG A 238 -19.20 -0.87 4.88
C ARG A 238 -19.83 -0.11 6.03
N ILE A 239 -19.24 -0.27 7.20
CA ILE A 239 -19.55 0.47 8.41
C ILE A 239 -18.27 1.02 9.02
N PHE A 240 -18.33 2.27 9.48
CA PHE A 240 -17.25 2.94 10.18
C PHE A 240 -17.83 3.73 11.34
N ALA A 241 -17.20 3.63 12.51
CA ALA A 241 -17.57 4.40 13.69
C ALA A 241 -16.32 4.88 14.41
N THR A 242 -16.30 6.13 14.85
CA THR A 242 -15.18 6.69 15.60
C THR A 242 -15.64 7.71 16.62
N ARG A 243 -14.91 7.77 17.75
CA ARG A 243 -15.07 8.79 18.77
C ARG A 243 -13.69 9.28 19.21
N PHE A 244 -13.54 10.59 19.28
CA PHE A 244 -12.32 11.24 19.76
C PHE A 244 -12.67 12.15 20.95
N THR A 245 -11.80 12.17 21.95
CA THR A 245 -11.77 13.16 23.03
C THR A 245 -10.37 13.75 23.10
N ASP A 246 -10.15 14.71 24.00
CA ASP A 246 -8.83 15.28 24.22
C ASP A 246 -7.77 14.24 24.63
N ARG A 247 -8.17 13.06 25.15
CA ARG A 247 -7.26 12.03 25.67
C ARG A 247 -7.47 10.63 25.12
N THR A 248 -8.62 10.35 24.50
CA THR A 248 -8.97 9.01 24.03
C THR A 248 -9.43 9.03 22.58
N ARG A 249 -9.13 7.95 21.86
CA ARG A 249 -9.74 7.63 20.58
C ARG A 249 -10.16 6.18 20.60
N VAL A 250 -11.33 5.90 20.04
CA VAL A 250 -11.75 4.56 19.67
C VAL A 250 -12.33 4.61 18.27
N THR A 251 -11.87 3.72 17.40
CA THR A 251 -12.35 3.59 16.03
C THR A 251 -12.65 2.11 15.74
N VAL A 252 -13.79 1.84 15.12
CA VAL A 252 -14.22 0.50 14.69
C VAL A 252 -14.69 0.59 13.24
N PHE A 253 -14.39 -0.42 12.44
CA PHE A 253 -14.91 -0.54 11.10
C PHE A 253 -15.16 -2.00 10.71
N GLY A 254 -15.99 -2.20 9.71
CA GLY A 254 -16.17 -3.47 9.03
C GLY A 254 -16.59 -3.24 7.57
N ALA A 255 -16.17 -4.11 6.67
CA ALA A 255 -16.62 -4.10 5.29
C ALA A 255 -16.65 -5.51 4.69
N ALA A 256 -17.53 -5.72 3.72
CA ALA A 256 -17.63 -6.94 2.93
C ALA A 256 -18.05 -6.62 1.50
N ASN A 257 -17.40 -7.20 0.49
CA ASN A 257 -17.76 -7.02 -0.91
C ASN A 257 -17.31 -8.19 -1.80
N ASN A 258 -17.86 -8.28 -3.02
CA ASN A 258 -17.41 -9.18 -4.10
C ASN A 258 -17.13 -8.42 -5.40
N THR A 259 -16.72 -7.16 -5.29
CA THR A 259 -16.47 -6.25 -6.42
C THR A 259 -14.98 -6.15 -6.76
N ASN A 260 -14.19 -7.15 -6.36
CA ASN A 260 -12.71 -7.12 -6.37
C ASN A 260 -12.10 -5.95 -5.59
N ASP A 261 -12.88 -5.30 -4.72
CA ASP A 261 -12.41 -4.18 -3.92
C ASP A 261 -11.66 -4.71 -2.68
N GLN A 262 -10.34 -4.55 -2.68
CA GLN A 262 -9.43 -4.86 -1.57
C GLN A 262 -9.41 -3.73 -0.50
N GLY A 263 -10.53 -3.00 -0.37
CA GLY A 263 -10.74 -1.91 0.56
C GLY A 263 -10.38 -0.52 0.04
N PHE A 264 -9.94 -0.34 -1.20
CA PHE A 264 -9.70 0.98 -1.83
C PHE A 264 -11.01 1.51 -2.44
N GLY A 265 -11.92 1.89 -1.55
CA GLY A 265 -13.25 2.39 -1.90
C GLY A 265 -13.23 3.78 -2.52
N GLY A 266 -13.42 3.80 -3.84
CA GLY A 266 -13.88 4.92 -4.65
C GLY A 266 -14.23 4.40 -6.06
N PRO A 267 -14.93 5.17 -6.91
CA PRO A 267 -15.32 4.78 -8.29
C PRO A 267 -14.14 4.57 -9.26
N ARG A 268 -12.91 4.43 -8.73
CA ARG A 268 -11.64 4.58 -9.45
C ARG A 268 -10.63 3.51 -9.05
N GLY A 269 -11.07 2.26 -8.99
CA GLY A 269 -10.20 1.10 -8.97
C GLY A 269 -9.68 0.80 -10.38
N PHE A 270 -8.72 1.60 -10.88
CA PHE A 270 -7.96 1.30 -12.10
C PHE A 270 -6.71 0.45 -11.80
N GLY A 271 -6.66 -0.21 -10.65
CA GLY A 271 -5.69 -1.28 -10.46
C GLY A 271 -6.02 -2.38 -11.46
N ARG A 272 -5.04 -2.81 -12.26
CA ARG A 272 -5.14 -4.10 -12.96
C ARG A 272 -5.47 -5.12 -11.86
N GLY A 273 -6.69 -5.64 -11.85
CA GLY A 273 -7.06 -6.69 -10.92
C GLY A 273 -5.99 -7.76 -10.98
N GLN A 274 -5.54 -8.24 -9.81
CA GLN A 274 -5.04 -9.61 -9.78
C GLN A 274 -6.10 -10.45 -10.50
N GLY A 275 -5.70 -11.21 -11.51
CA GLY A 275 -6.65 -12.05 -12.23
C GLY A 275 -7.51 -12.84 -11.25
N GLY A 276 -8.79 -13.04 -11.60
CA GLY A 276 -9.75 -13.72 -10.75
C GLY A 276 -10.90 -12.84 -10.25
N LEU A 277 -11.89 -13.52 -9.67
CA LEU A 277 -13.00 -12.92 -8.95
C LEU A 277 -12.70 -13.01 -7.46
N THR A 278 -12.60 -11.87 -6.79
CA THR A 278 -12.22 -11.78 -5.38
C THR A 278 -13.34 -11.22 -4.53
N ALA A 279 -13.69 -11.95 -3.48
CA ALA A 279 -14.57 -11.48 -2.40
C ALA A 279 -13.74 -11.21 -1.15
N THR A 280 -14.03 -10.12 -0.44
CA THR A 280 -13.30 -9.73 0.76
C THR A 280 -14.23 -9.41 1.92
N LYS A 281 -13.77 -9.71 3.14
CA LYS A 281 -14.41 -9.37 4.41
C LYS A 281 -13.33 -8.83 5.34
N ASN A 282 -13.52 -7.62 5.86
CA ASN A 282 -12.58 -7.00 6.78
C ASN A 282 -13.29 -6.42 8.00
N ALA A 283 -12.58 -6.39 9.11
CA ALA A 283 -13.02 -5.73 10.33
C ALA A 283 -11.81 -5.23 11.11
N GLY A 284 -11.96 -4.15 11.86
CA GLY A 284 -10.88 -3.65 12.68
C GLY A 284 -11.33 -2.75 13.81
N LEU A 285 -10.50 -2.73 14.85
CA LEU A 285 -10.61 -1.88 16.02
C LEU A 285 -9.26 -1.18 16.23
N ASP A 286 -9.30 0.10 16.56
CA ASP A 286 -8.16 0.91 16.96
C ASP A 286 -8.52 1.73 18.20
N PHE A 287 -7.60 1.80 19.15
CA PHE A 287 -7.75 2.63 20.33
C PHE A 287 -6.45 3.35 20.69
N SER A 288 -6.59 4.50 21.33
CA SER A 288 -5.48 5.22 21.95
C SER A 288 -5.95 5.94 23.21
N TRP A 289 -5.10 6.00 24.22
CA TRP A 289 -5.28 6.73 25.47
C TRP A 289 -3.97 7.41 25.84
N GLU A 290 -4.04 8.64 26.33
CA GLU A 290 -2.90 9.34 26.92
C GLU A 290 -3.24 9.93 28.29
N SER A 291 -2.22 9.94 29.16
CA SER A 291 -2.29 10.60 30.45
C SER A 291 -2.49 12.12 30.30
N LYS A 292 -2.99 12.78 31.34
CA LYS A 292 -3.13 14.26 31.35
C LYS A 292 -1.80 15.00 31.23
N LYS A 293 -0.68 14.33 31.55
CA LYS A 293 0.66 14.91 31.53
C LYS A 293 1.16 15.05 30.10
N THR A 294 1.85 16.13 29.78
CA THR A 294 2.42 16.32 28.43
C THR A 294 3.64 15.42 28.19
N LYS A 295 4.04 15.20 26.93
CA LYS A 295 5.23 14.37 26.57
C LYS A 295 6.53 14.80 27.26
N LYS A 296 6.62 16.02 27.78
CA LYS A 296 7.80 16.56 28.48
C LYS A 296 7.69 16.51 30.00
N GLU A 297 6.57 16.02 30.55
CA GLU A 297 6.33 15.94 31.98
C GLU A 297 6.62 14.55 32.54
N ASN A 298 7.11 14.51 33.79
CA ASN A 298 7.46 13.28 34.49
C ASN A 298 6.22 12.40 34.71
N GLY A 299 6.28 11.15 34.25
CA GLY A 299 5.20 10.19 34.37
C GLY A 299 4.15 10.29 33.26
N HIS A 300 4.48 10.86 32.10
CA HIS A 300 3.63 10.77 30.91
C HIS A 300 3.55 9.32 30.42
N ILE A 301 2.32 8.86 30.16
CA ILE A 301 2.03 7.54 29.61
C ILE A 301 1.10 7.71 28.41
N GLU A 302 1.41 6.99 27.34
CA GLU A 302 0.58 6.86 26.15
C GLU A 302 0.46 5.37 25.80
N VAL A 303 -0.78 4.91 25.64
CA VAL A 303 -1.12 3.52 25.32
C VAL A 303 -2.00 3.52 24.09
N GLY A 304 -1.76 2.60 23.16
CA GLY A 304 -2.65 2.38 22.03
C GLY A 304 -2.48 1.00 21.46
N GLY A 305 -3.36 0.66 20.54
CA GLY A 305 -3.29 -0.60 19.83
C GLY A 305 -4.39 -0.74 18.81
N ASN A 306 -4.26 -1.77 17.98
CA ASN A 306 -5.27 -2.14 17.01
C ASN A 306 -5.32 -3.66 16.82
N VAL A 307 -6.47 -4.12 16.37
CA VAL A 307 -6.71 -5.50 15.95
C VAL A 307 -7.47 -5.46 14.65
N ARG A 308 -7.09 -6.31 13.70
CA ARG A 308 -7.72 -6.38 12.38
C ARG A 308 -7.85 -7.80 11.92
N TYR A 309 -8.96 -8.04 11.24
CA TYR A 309 -9.30 -9.27 10.57
C TYR A 309 -9.49 -8.95 9.08
N ASN A 310 -8.88 -9.74 8.22
CA ASN A 310 -9.10 -9.71 6.78
C ASN A 310 -9.25 -11.14 6.29
N HIS A 311 -10.29 -11.41 5.53
CA HIS A 311 -10.52 -12.66 4.84
C HIS A 311 -10.84 -12.38 3.37
N SER A 312 -10.22 -13.15 2.49
CA SER A 312 -10.42 -13.04 1.04
C SER A 312 -10.51 -14.39 0.38
N ASP A 313 -11.48 -14.55 -0.49
CA ASP A 313 -11.64 -15.70 -1.39
C ASP A 313 -11.38 -15.23 -2.82
N ASN A 314 -10.60 -15.99 -3.60
CA ASN A 314 -10.28 -15.66 -4.97
C ASN A 314 -10.42 -16.88 -5.89
N ASP A 315 -11.24 -16.74 -6.93
CA ASP A 315 -11.47 -17.73 -7.96
C ASP A 315 -10.87 -17.26 -9.29
N LEU A 316 -9.78 -17.91 -9.69
CA LEU A 316 -9.01 -17.59 -10.88
C LEU A 316 -9.18 -18.69 -11.93
N ILE A 317 -9.58 -18.27 -13.13
CA ILE A 317 -9.46 -19.04 -14.36
C ILE A 317 -8.45 -18.30 -15.20
N SER A 318 -7.37 -18.97 -15.58
CA SER A 318 -6.34 -18.39 -16.43
C SER A 318 -5.92 -19.33 -17.54
N SER A 319 -5.82 -18.82 -18.76
CA SER A 319 -5.12 -19.49 -19.86
C SER A 319 -3.82 -18.73 -20.12
N SER A 320 -2.76 -19.44 -20.45
CA SER A 320 -1.47 -18.81 -20.74
C SER A 320 -0.74 -19.50 -21.88
N ASN A 321 -0.20 -18.68 -22.77
CA ASN A 321 0.67 -19.12 -23.87
C ASN A 321 2.04 -18.54 -23.63
N SER A 322 3.09 -19.29 -23.92
CA SER A 322 4.45 -18.83 -23.73
C SER A 322 5.37 -19.33 -24.82
N GLU A 323 6.38 -18.52 -25.12
CA GLU A 323 7.46 -18.84 -26.04
C GLU A 323 8.76 -18.60 -25.28
N THR A 324 9.58 -19.63 -25.15
CA THR A 324 10.92 -19.58 -24.56
C THR A 324 11.94 -19.47 -25.69
N PHE A 325 12.71 -18.39 -25.70
CA PHE A 325 13.78 -18.17 -26.64
C PHE A 325 14.99 -19.03 -26.25
N LEU A 326 15.49 -19.83 -27.18
CA LEU A 326 16.70 -20.66 -26.99
C LEU A 326 17.94 -20.01 -27.62
N THR A 327 19.10 -20.67 -27.58
CA THR A 327 20.37 -20.18 -28.15
C THR A 327 20.31 -20.04 -29.67
N SER A 328 21.18 -19.20 -30.25
CA SER A 328 21.24 -18.99 -31.70
C SER A 328 21.40 -20.32 -32.46
N GLY A 329 20.52 -20.56 -33.43
CA GLY A 329 20.46 -21.81 -34.21
C GLY A 329 19.54 -22.91 -33.65
N SER A 330 18.92 -22.70 -32.49
CA SER A 330 17.85 -23.57 -31.95
C SER A 330 16.46 -22.95 -32.18
N THR A 331 15.42 -23.77 -32.36
CA THR A 331 14.02 -23.30 -32.44
C THR A 331 13.50 -22.89 -31.06
N SER A 332 12.60 -21.90 -30.99
CA SER A 332 11.93 -21.53 -29.73
C SER A 332 11.11 -22.71 -29.18
N SER A 333 10.94 -22.79 -27.86
CA SER A 333 10.00 -23.73 -27.24
C SER A 333 8.70 -23.01 -26.88
N PHE A 334 7.57 -23.57 -27.28
CA PHE A 334 6.25 -23.00 -26.99
C PHE A 334 5.57 -23.79 -25.87
N SER A 335 4.76 -23.14 -25.04
CA SER A 335 3.98 -23.84 -24.02
C SER A 335 2.66 -23.14 -23.76
N ASN A 336 1.58 -23.92 -23.80
CA ASN A 336 0.23 -23.48 -23.49
C ASN A 336 -0.23 -24.13 -22.20
N SER A 337 -0.98 -23.40 -21.40
CA SER A 337 -1.51 -23.87 -20.11
C SER A 337 -2.88 -23.28 -19.81
N ARG A 338 -3.69 -24.05 -19.08
CA ARG A 338 -4.99 -23.64 -18.56
C ARG A 338 -5.06 -24.03 -17.10
N ASN A 339 -5.24 -23.04 -16.25
CA ASN A 339 -5.27 -23.18 -14.80
C ASN A 339 -6.61 -22.69 -14.24
N PHE A 340 -7.18 -23.48 -13.35
CA PHE A 340 -8.33 -23.16 -12.52
C PHE A 340 -7.88 -23.26 -11.07
N SER A 341 -7.92 -22.16 -10.34
CA SER A 341 -7.51 -22.15 -8.93
C SER A 341 -8.47 -21.36 -8.07
N SER A 342 -8.82 -21.93 -6.92
CA SER A 342 -9.53 -21.23 -5.84
C SER A 342 -8.61 -21.10 -4.65
N SER A 343 -8.63 -19.95 -3.99
CA SER A 343 -7.81 -19.69 -2.82
C SER A 343 -8.58 -18.89 -1.78
N ALA A 344 -8.42 -19.27 -0.51
CA ALA A 344 -8.97 -18.56 0.62
C ALA A 344 -7.83 -18.15 1.55
N ARG A 345 -7.83 -16.91 2.01
CA ARG A 345 -6.81 -16.39 2.94
C ARG A 345 -7.49 -15.65 4.08
N THR A 346 -7.08 -15.96 5.29
CA THR A 346 -7.46 -15.26 6.52
C THR A 346 -6.22 -14.70 7.19
N ASN A 347 -6.25 -13.42 7.54
CA ASN A 347 -5.17 -12.74 8.25
C ASN A 347 -5.73 -11.98 9.44
N VAL A 348 -5.14 -12.21 10.62
CA VAL A 348 -5.39 -11.43 11.83
C VAL A 348 -4.11 -10.72 12.23
N TYR A 349 -4.17 -9.40 12.36
CA TYR A 349 -3.05 -8.58 12.80
C TYR A 349 -3.44 -7.83 14.06
N SER A 350 -2.61 -7.90 15.09
CA SER A 350 -2.75 -7.08 16.29
C SER A 350 -1.43 -6.38 16.60
N ALA A 351 -1.54 -5.14 17.04
CA ALA A 351 -0.39 -4.38 17.51
C ALA A 351 -0.76 -3.60 18.75
N PHE A 352 0.19 -3.51 19.66
CA PHE A 352 0.10 -2.69 20.86
C PHE A 352 1.26 -1.71 20.90
N ARG A 353 1.04 -0.56 21.52
CA ARG A 353 2.02 0.49 21.72
C ARG A 353 1.90 1.01 23.13
N LEU A 354 3.04 1.02 23.81
CA LEU A 354 3.24 1.72 25.07
C LEU A 354 4.37 2.71 24.88
N GLN A 355 4.16 3.94 25.34
CA GLN A 355 5.21 4.92 25.57
C GLN A 355 5.10 5.42 27.00
N TRP A 356 6.21 5.37 27.72
CA TRP A 356 6.31 5.83 29.09
C TRP A 356 7.54 6.72 29.25
N ASN A 357 7.33 7.89 29.84
CA ASN A 357 8.38 8.83 30.20
C ASN A 357 8.43 8.91 31.73
N PRO A 358 9.28 8.09 32.40
CA PRO A 358 9.40 8.11 33.86
C PRO A 358 9.84 9.49 34.38
N ASP A 359 10.75 10.12 33.64
CA ASP A 359 11.30 11.45 33.88
C ASP A 359 11.43 12.24 32.56
N THR A 360 11.91 13.49 32.62
CA THR A 360 12.09 14.36 31.43
C THR A 360 13.21 13.92 30.47
N MET A 361 14.08 13.00 30.90
CA MET A 361 15.30 12.59 30.19
C MET A 361 15.23 11.16 29.64
N THR A 362 14.27 10.37 30.12
CA THR A 362 14.13 8.94 29.84
C THR A 362 12.83 8.68 29.08
N THR A 363 12.93 7.99 27.95
CA THR A 363 11.78 7.53 27.17
C THR A 363 11.88 6.03 26.96
N ILE A 364 10.80 5.33 27.31
CA ILE A 364 10.65 3.90 27.12
C ILE A 364 9.50 3.69 26.14
N THR A 365 9.76 2.99 25.04
CA THR A 365 8.72 2.56 24.11
C THR A 365 8.73 1.06 23.95
N PHE A 366 7.56 0.44 24.05
CA PHE A 366 7.38 -0.97 23.82
C PHE A 366 6.28 -1.19 22.78
N ARG A 367 6.58 -1.95 21.74
CA ARG A 367 5.68 -2.19 20.60
C ARG A 367 5.68 -3.67 20.22
N PRO A 368 4.84 -4.51 20.85
CA PRO A 368 4.61 -5.86 20.40
C PRO A 368 3.56 -5.90 19.29
N SER A 369 3.69 -6.86 18.39
CA SER A 369 2.69 -7.18 17.37
C SER A 369 2.60 -8.69 17.18
N TYR A 370 1.41 -9.14 16.81
CA TYR A 370 1.12 -10.53 16.49
C TYR A 370 0.39 -10.60 15.16
N THR A 371 0.81 -11.54 14.31
CA THR A 371 0.16 -11.84 13.05
C THR A 371 -0.15 -13.32 12.99
N PHE A 372 -1.38 -13.63 12.62
CA PHE A 372 -1.83 -14.96 12.24
C PHE A 372 -2.23 -14.90 10.77
N SER A 373 -1.72 -15.81 9.95
CA SER A 373 -2.15 -15.95 8.56
C SER A 373 -2.39 -17.42 8.25
N LYS A 374 -3.55 -17.71 7.69
CA LYS A 374 -3.94 -19.01 7.18
C LYS A 374 -4.36 -18.88 5.73
N SER A 375 -3.85 -19.75 4.87
CA SER A 375 -4.26 -19.82 3.47
C SER A 375 -4.51 -21.24 3.05
N ARG A 376 -5.49 -21.39 2.17
CA ARG A 376 -5.80 -22.63 1.46
C ARG A 376 -5.83 -22.33 -0.02
N ASN A 377 -5.30 -23.23 -0.82
CA ASN A 377 -5.36 -23.16 -2.26
C ASN A 377 -5.70 -24.52 -2.83
N ASN A 378 -6.54 -24.52 -3.85
CA ASN A 378 -6.85 -25.67 -4.68
C ASN A 378 -6.65 -25.25 -6.13
N GLY A 379 -5.99 -26.08 -6.93
CA GLY A 379 -5.63 -25.71 -8.30
C GLY A 379 -5.52 -26.91 -9.22
N ASN A 380 -6.11 -26.78 -10.41
CA ASN A 380 -6.01 -27.73 -11.51
C ASN A 380 -5.38 -27.02 -12.70
N ASN A 381 -4.31 -27.59 -13.26
CA ASN A 381 -3.58 -27.05 -14.39
C ASN A 381 -3.35 -28.12 -15.45
N SER A 382 -3.81 -27.88 -16.67
CA SER A 382 -3.44 -28.66 -17.85
C SER A 382 -2.47 -27.84 -18.70
N SER A 383 -1.39 -28.46 -19.15
CA SER A 383 -0.38 -27.77 -19.96
C SER A 383 0.25 -28.68 -21.01
N ALA A 384 0.71 -28.09 -22.10
CA ALA A 384 1.44 -28.76 -23.16
C ALA A 384 2.64 -27.90 -23.57
N THR A 385 3.75 -28.55 -23.89
CA THR A 385 4.97 -27.94 -24.44
C THR A 385 5.13 -28.41 -25.88
N PHE A 386 5.52 -27.50 -26.78
CA PHE A 386 5.69 -27.74 -28.20
C PHE A 386 7.07 -27.27 -28.67
N SER A 387 7.59 -27.90 -29.72
CA SER A 387 8.89 -27.63 -30.34
C SER A 387 8.85 -26.49 -31.38
N ASP A 388 7.65 -26.08 -31.80
CA ASP A 388 7.37 -24.95 -32.70
C ASP A 388 5.99 -24.36 -32.37
N ASP A 389 5.61 -23.25 -33.02
CA ASP A 389 4.34 -22.53 -32.76
C ASP A 389 3.13 -23.42 -33.11
N PRO A 390 2.38 -23.92 -32.11
CA PRO A 390 1.30 -24.87 -32.33
C PRO A 390 0.11 -24.23 -33.07
N TYR A 391 -0.04 -22.92 -33.03
CA TYR A 391 -1.13 -22.21 -33.73
C TYR A 391 -0.95 -22.19 -35.25
N THR A 392 0.23 -22.58 -35.76
CA THR A 392 0.43 -22.78 -37.20
C THR A 392 -0.20 -24.08 -37.71
N LYS A 393 -0.53 -25.02 -36.79
CA LYS A 393 -1.00 -26.37 -37.08
C LYS A 393 -2.44 -26.64 -36.67
N THR A 394 -3.13 -25.65 -36.13
CA THR A 394 -4.55 -25.73 -35.81
C THR A 394 -5.23 -24.37 -35.92
N THR A 395 -6.52 -24.38 -36.24
CA THR A 395 -7.39 -23.19 -36.18
C THR A 395 -8.07 -23.05 -34.81
N GLY A 396 -7.99 -24.07 -33.94
CA GLY A 396 -8.59 -24.10 -32.61
C GLY A 396 -7.62 -23.77 -31.48
N ASP A 397 -7.97 -24.14 -30.26
CA ASP A 397 -7.04 -24.10 -29.13
C ASP A 397 -6.18 -25.38 -29.17
N PRO A 398 -4.86 -25.30 -29.49
CA PRO A 398 -4.00 -26.47 -29.57
C PRO A 398 -3.88 -27.21 -28.24
N LEU A 399 -4.06 -26.52 -27.11
CA LEU A 399 -4.04 -27.18 -25.80
C LEU A 399 -5.25 -28.10 -25.67
N GLU A 400 -6.45 -27.61 -26.01
CA GLU A 400 -7.67 -28.43 -25.94
C GLU A 400 -7.59 -29.62 -26.90
N GLU A 401 -7.06 -29.42 -28.10
CA GLU A 401 -6.93 -30.46 -29.12
C GLU A 401 -5.95 -31.58 -28.73
N ILE A 402 -4.82 -31.25 -28.11
CA ILE A 402 -3.85 -32.24 -27.61
C ILE A 402 -4.43 -33.14 -26.53
N PHE A 403 -5.37 -32.65 -25.72
CA PHE A 403 -6.04 -33.44 -24.69
C PHE A 403 -7.29 -34.19 -25.19
N ARG A 404 -7.67 -34.07 -26.47
CA ARG A 404 -8.76 -34.87 -27.06
C ARG A 404 -8.29 -36.29 -27.38
N GLU A 405 -9.24 -37.22 -27.34
CA GLU A 405 -9.01 -38.60 -27.77
C GLU A 405 -8.55 -38.65 -29.24
N ASN A 406 -7.64 -39.58 -29.55
CA ASN A 406 -7.13 -39.84 -30.90
C ASN A 406 -6.49 -38.64 -31.60
N VAL A 407 -5.84 -37.71 -30.88
CA VAL A 407 -5.16 -36.55 -31.50
C VAL A 407 -4.13 -36.96 -32.57
N ILE A 408 -3.47 -38.11 -32.42
CA ILE A 408 -2.54 -38.66 -33.42
C ILE A 408 -3.24 -38.88 -34.77
N GLN A 409 -4.51 -39.28 -34.76
CA GLN A 409 -5.30 -39.50 -35.98
C GLN A 409 -5.97 -38.22 -36.46
N ASN A 410 -6.47 -37.39 -35.53
CA ASN A 410 -7.25 -36.19 -35.84
C ASN A 410 -6.38 -35.03 -36.32
N ASN A 411 -5.16 -34.88 -35.77
CA ASN A 411 -4.20 -33.85 -36.15
C ASN A 411 -2.75 -34.32 -35.91
N PRO A 412 -2.21 -35.18 -36.80
CA PRO A 412 -0.85 -35.71 -36.67
C PRO A 412 0.23 -34.61 -36.74
N GLU A 413 -0.03 -33.51 -37.45
CA GLU A 413 0.92 -32.39 -37.55
C GLU A 413 1.08 -31.64 -36.22
N LEU A 414 -0.02 -31.41 -35.49
CA LEU A 414 0.04 -30.82 -34.15
C LEU A 414 0.71 -31.77 -33.14
N TYR A 415 0.41 -33.07 -33.21
CA TYR A 415 1.04 -34.06 -32.34
C TYR A 415 2.55 -34.18 -32.60
N ALA A 416 3.01 -34.04 -33.84
CA ALA A 416 4.43 -34.04 -34.18
C ALA A 416 5.22 -32.88 -33.52
N LEU A 417 4.55 -31.76 -33.21
CA LEU A 417 5.16 -30.65 -32.47
C LEU A 417 5.18 -30.87 -30.95
N LEU A 418 4.37 -31.81 -30.42
CA LEU A 418 4.25 -32.03 -28.98
C LEU A 418 5.58 -32.53 -28.39
N VAL A 419 6.04 -31.89 -27.32
CA VAL A 419 7.21 -32.31 -26.54
C VAL A 419 6.77 -33.06 -25.29
N ASN A 420 5.86 -32.47 -24.51
CA ASN A 420 5.24 -33.09 -23.35
C ASN A 420 3.87 -32.47 -23.03
N THR A 421 3.04 -33.23 -22.33
CA THR A 421 1.86 -32.72 -21.62
C THR A 421 2.04 -32.87 -20.11
N ASN A 422 1.37 -32.04 -19.33
CA ASN A 422 1.30 -32.18 -17.89
C ASN A 422 -0.10 -31.78 -17.38
N GLU A 423 -0.78 -32.73 -16.76
CA GLU A 423 -1.99 -32.49 -15.97
C GLU A 423 -1.63 -32.51 -14.49
N ARG A 424 -1.90 -31.40 -13.80
CA ARG A 424 -1.53 -31.20 -12.42
C ARG A 424 -2.72 -30.79 -11.57
N GLN A 425 -2.98 -31.54 -10.50
CA GLN A 425 -3.90 -31.17 -9.43
C GLN A 425 -3.08 -30.81 -8.19
N SER A 426 -3.49 -29.79 -7.47
CA SER A 426 -2.76 -29.30 -6.29
C SER A 426 -3.72 -28.82 -5.21
N LEU A 427 -3.40 -29.17 -3.97
CA LEU A 427 -4.08 -28.70 -2.78
C LEU A 427 -3.02 -28.26 -1.78
N GLY A 428 -3.21 -27.13 -1.12
CA GLY A 428 -2.32 -26.69 -0.07
C GLY A 428 -3.05 -26.00 1.07
N GLU A 429 -2.50 -26.18 2.25
CA GLU A 429 -2.90 -25.45 3.45
C GLU A 429 -1.63 -24.96 4.13
N SER A 430 -1.59 -23.67 4.47
CA SER A 430 -0.48 -23.10 5.19
C SER A 430 -0.98 -22.22 6.32
N GLU A 431 -0.36 -22.37 7.49
CA GLU A 431 -0.68 -21.63 8.69
C GLU A 431 0.60 -21.02 9.26
N SER A 432 0.52 -19.78 9.71
CA SER A 432 1.66 -19.07 10.28
C SER A 432 1.26 -18.19 11.44
N HIS A 433 2.09 -18.22 12.48
CA HIS A 433 2.02 -17.36 13.64
C HIS A 433 3.33 -16.61 13.74
N SER A 434 3.27 -15.29 13.84
CA SER A 434 4.45 -14.46 14.11
C SER A 434 4.18 -13.52 15.26
N LEU A 435 5.04 -13.54 16.28
CA LEU A 435 5.07 -12.58 17.37
C LEU A 435 6.35 -11.77 17.22
N SER A 436 6.25 -10.44 17.25
CA SER A 436 7.41 -9.57 17.27
C SER A 436 7.27 -8.50 18.34
N GLY A 437 8.39 -8.00 18.86
CA GLY A 437 8.41 -6.97 19.87
C GLY A 437 9.64 -6.10 19.75
N THR A 438 9.43 -4.79 19.81
CA THR A 438 10.53 -3.82 19.92
C THR A 438 10.42 -3.07 21.24
N LEU A 439 11.50 -3.09 22.03
CA LEU A 439 11.73 -2.25 23.19
C LEU A 439 12.82 -1.23 22.84
N ASN A 440 12.50 0.06 22.98
CA ASN A 440 13.52 1.12 22.91
C ASN A 440 13.54 1.86 24.24
N ILE A 441 14.74 2.04 24.78
CA ILE A 441 15.01 2.84 25.97
C ILE A 441 16.06 3.88 25.59
N VAL A 442 15.74 5.14 25.83
CA VAL A 442 16.63 6.26 25.54
C VAL A 442 16.78 7.08 26.81
N ARG A 443 18.02 7.37 27.21
CA ARG A 443 18.32 8.29 28.31
C ARG A 443 19.26 9.38 27.85
N LYS A 444 18.81 10.64 27.94
CA LYS A 444 19.66 11.82 27.75
C LYS A 444 20.55 12.01 28.98
N LEU A 445 21.85 12.23 28.76
CA LEU A 445 22.85 12.40 29.82
C LEU A 445 23.17 13.88 30.10
N ASN A 446 22.96 14.77 29.12
CA ASN A 446 23.09 16.21 29.28
C ASN A 446 22.29 16.98 28.22
N SER A 447 22.24 18.30 28.36
CA SER A 447 21.64 19.22 27.38
C SER A 447 22.48 19.42 26.11
N LYS A 448 23.75 18.97 26.09
CA LYS A 448 24.67 19.09 24.94
C LYS A 448 24.53 17.97 23.90
N GLY A 449 23.56 17.08 24.06
CA GLY A 449 23.23 16.02 23.09
C GLY A 449 23.87 14.66 23.37
N ARG A 450 24.54 14.47 24.53
CA ARG A 450 25.03 13.16 24.97
C ARG A 450 23.84 12.29 25.39
N ASN A 451 23.78 11.06 24.88
CA ASN A 451 22.74 10.11 25.25
C ASN A 451 23.24 8.67 25.15
N VAL A 452 22.54 7.79 25.86
CA VAL A 452 22.69 6.34 25.75
C VAL A 452 21.34 5.78 25.28
N SER A 453 21.39 4.86 24.32
CA SER A 453 20.20 4.17 23.84
C SER A 453 20.39 2.65 23.84
N LEU A 454 19.36 1.95 24.27
CA LEU A 454 19.22 0.50 24.15
C LEU A 454 18.00 0.21 23.29
N ARG A 455 18.19 -0.60 22.26
CA ARG A 455 17.12 -1.13 21.43
C ARG A 455 17.19 -2.65 21.45
N ALA A 456 16.13 -3.31 21.89
CA ALA A 456 15.98 -4.75 21.83
C ALA A 456 14.82 -5.10 20.90
N ARG A 457 15.05 -6.00 19.95
CA ARG A 457 14.04 -6.56 19.07
C ARG A 457 14.02 -8.07 19.26
N ALA A 458 12.85 -8.64 19.46
CA ALA A 458 12.65 -10.07 19.51
C ALA A 458 11.55 -10.45 18.53
N GLY A 459 11.74 -11.59 17.86
CA GLY A 459 10.81 -12.15 16.91
C GLY A 459 10.74 -13.66 17.07
N TRP A 460 9.54 -14.19 16.98
CA TRP A 460 9.25 -15.61 16.95
C TRP A 460 8.26 -15.88 15.83
N GLY A 461 8.53 -16.91 15.05
CA GLY A 461 7.66 -17.38 13.98
C GLY A 461 7.54 -18.89 14.01
N LYS A 462 6.32 -19.39 13.86
CA LYS A 462 6.05 -20.78 13.51
C LYS A 462 5.21 -20.79 12.25
N SER A 463 5.59 -21.60 11.29
CA SER A 463 4.80 -21.87 10.09
C SER A 463 4.66 -23.37 9.89
N GLU A 464 3.57 -23.78 9.28
CA GLU A 464 3.33 -25.14 8.87
C GLU A 464 2.64 -25.08 7.51
N SER A 465 3.14 -25.88 6.57
CA SER A 465 2.61 -25.92 5.21
C SER A 465 2.50 -27.37 4.79
N GLU A 466 1.30 -27.75 4.44
CA GLU A 466 0.99 -29.03 3.82
C GLU A 466 0.65 -28.78 2.35
N SER A 467 1.23 -29.56 1.46
CA SER A 467 0.94 -29.48 0.03
C SER A 467 0.80 -30.87 -0.57
N PHE A 468 -0.27 -31.06 -1.34
CA PHE A 468 -0.56 -32.24 -2.13
C PHE A 468 -0.48 -31.84 -3.61
N SER A 469 0.14 -32.69 -4.43
CA SER A 469 0.28 -32.46 -5.85
C SER A 469 0.23 -33.79 -6.60
N ILE A 470 -0.73 -33.94 -7.49
CA ILE A 470 -0.76 -35.04 -8.46
C ILE A 470 -0.34 -34.46 -9.80
N SER A 471 0.66 -35.05 -10.46
CA SER A 471 1.17 -34.61 -11.75
C SER A 471 1.32 -35.81 -12.67
N SER A 472 0.66 -35.75 -13.82
CA SER A 472 0.75 -36.74 -14.89
C SER A 472 1.45 -36.11 -16.09
N ILE A 473 2.72 -36.45 -16.30
CA ILE A 473 3.53 -35.93 -17.40
C ILE A 473 3.66 -37.02 -18.47
N ASN A 474 3.18 -36.74 -19.68
CA ASN A 474 3.39 -37.63 -20.83
C ASN A 474 4.38 -36.98 -21.78
N PHE A 475 5.47 -37.67 -22.11
CA PHE A 475 6.41 -37.23 -23.14
C PHE A 475 5.95 -37.76 -24.50
N ASN A 476 6.34 -37.09 -25.57
CA ASN A 476 6.09 -37.60 -26.92
C ASN A 476 6.79 -38.96 -27.11
N GLU A 477 6.10 -39.92 -27.72
CA GLU A 477 6.62 -41.29 -27.93
C GLU A 477 7.96 -41.30 -28.67
N SER A 478 8.18 -40.34 -29.58
CA SER A 478 9.44 -40.19 -30.33
C SER A 478 10.68 -39.95 -29.45
N THR A 479 10.49 -39.49 -28.21
CA THR A 479 11.57 -39.23 -27.26
C THR A 479 12.10 -40.49 -26.59
N GLY A 480 11.33 -41.59 -26.62
CA GLY A 480 11.61 -42.82 -25.87
C GLY A 480 11.60 -42.66 -24.34
N LYS A 481 11.23 -41.48 -23.82
CA LYS A 481 11.17 -41.21 -22.38
C LYS A 481 9.82 -41.66 -21.83
N PRO A 482 9.78 -42.51 -20.79
CA PRO A 482 8.52 -42.95 -20.21
C PRO A 482 7.75 -41.80 -19.55
N SER A 483 6.42 -41.89 -19.56
CA SER A 483 5.55 -41.00 -18.81
C SER A 483 5.89 -41.02 -17.31
N SER A 484 5.71 -39.89 -16.64
CA SER A 484 5.96 -39.71 -15.22
C SER A 484 4.67 -39.39 -14.49
N PHE A 485 4.26 -40.28 -13.58
CA PHE A 485 3.15 -40.04 -12.66
C PHE A 485 3.69 -39.82 -11.24
N LEU A 486 3.39 -38.66 -10.66
CA LEU A 486 3.83 -38.29 -9.32
C LEU A 486 2.64 -37.86 -8.48
N ASN A 487 2.36 -38.59 -7.40
CA ASN A 487 1.40 -38.20 -6.37
C ASN A 487 2.16 -37.85 -5.10
N GLN A 488 2.38 -36.56 -4.86
CA GLN A 488 3.28 -36.07 -3.84
C GLN A 488 2.54 -35.40 -2.69
N TYR A 489 2.92 -35.75 -1.46
CA TYR A 489 2.57 -35.01 -0.24
C TYR A 489 3.85 -34.43 0.37
N SER A 490 3.81 -33.16 0.77
CA SER A 490 4.91 -32.51 1.50
C SER A 490 4.38 -31.85 2.75
N ASN A 491 5.08 -32.06 3.87
CA ASN A 491 4.88 -31.33 5.12
C ASN A 491 6.14 -30.52 5.43
N THR A 492 5.97 -29.20 5.57
CA THR A 492 7.07 -28.24 5.71
C THR A 492 6.94 -27.37 6.97
N PRO A 493 7.06 -27.93 8.19
CA PRO A 493 7.05 -27.12 9.40
C PRO A 493 8.33 -26.29 9.50
N GLY A 494 8.17 -25.06 9.96
CA GLY A 494 9.23 -24.09 10.12
C GLY A 494 9.13 -23.38 11.47
N LYS A 495 10.27 -23.12 12.08
CA LYS A 495 10.39 -22.29 13.28
C LYS A 495 11.52 -21.29 13.10
N ASN A 496 11.25 -20.03 13.37
CA ASN A 496 12.28 -19.00 13.35
C ASN A 496 12.21 -18.13 14.61
N TRP A 497 13.38 -17.73 15.08
CA TRP A 497 13.54 -16.94 16.29
C TRP A 497 14.65 -15.94 16.01
N ASN A 498 14.43 -14.69 16.35
CA ASN A 498 15.47 -13.69 16.24
C ASN A 498 15.50 -12.81 17.50
N LEU A 499 16.69 -12.46 17.93
CA LEU A 499 16.94 -11.51 19.00
C LEU A 499 18.03 -10.56 18.51
N SER A 500 17.75 -9.26 18.54
CA SER A 500 18.72 -8.23 18.22
C SER A 500 18.76 -7.19 19.32
N THR A 501 19.94 -6.98 19.89
CA THR A 501 20.19 -5.95 20.90
C THR A 501 21.19 -4.95 20.34
N ARG A 502 20.83 -3.67 20.36
CA ARG A 502 21.66 -2.57 19.89
C ARG A 502 21.89 -1.57 21.01
N LEU A 503 23.15 -1.36 21.34
CA LEU A 503 23.61 -0.30 22.22
C LEU A 503 24.17 0.84 21.35
N GLY A 504 23.76 2.07 21.66
CA GLY A 504 24.26 3.26 20.98
C GLY A 504 24.72 4.30 22.00
N TYR A 505 25.91 4.85 21.77
CA TYR A 505 26.48 5.96 22.52
C TYR A 505 26.89 7.07 21.57
N VAL A 506 26.58 8.31 21.98
CA VAL A 506 26.95 9.50 21.22
C VAL A 506 27.63 10.50 22.11
N GLU A 507 28.82 10.92 21.67
CA GLU A 507 29.66 11.91 22.34
C GLU A 507 29.76 13.17 21.48
N PRO A 508 29.42 14.36 22.01
CA PRO A 508 29.71 15.61 21.32
C PRO A 508 31.23 15.87 21.32
N LEU A 509 31.87 15.86 20.16
CA LEU A 509 33.31 16.09 20.01
C LEU A 509 33.66 17.57 19.88
N GLY A 510 32.69 18.40 19.51
CA GLY A 510 32.85 19.85 19.33
C GLY A 510 31.54 20.50 18.88
N LYS A 511 31.59 21.79 18.50
CA LYS A 511 30.41 22.47 17.92
C LYS A 511 29.98 21.72 16.65
N ASN A 512 28.74 21.25 16.61
CA ASN A 512 28.13 20.50 15.50
C ASN A 512 28.75 19.12 15.21
N TRP A 513 29.88 18.76 15.81
CA TRP A 513 30.56 17.48 15.63
C TRP A 513 30.17 16.48 16.72
N TYR A 514 29.83 15.27 16.31
CA TYR A 514 29.52 14.18 17.23
C TYR A 514 30.19 12.88 16.76
N GLY A 515 30.75 12.14 17.70
CA GLY A 515 31.19 10.77 17.52
C GLY A 515 30.05 9.82 17.88
N GLU A 516 29.94 8.73 17.12
CA GLU A 516 28.95 7.69 17.34
C GLU A 516 29.65 6.32 17.41
N LEU A 517 29.32 5.59 18.48
CA LEU A 517 29.66 4.19 18.63
C LEU A 517 28.36 3.41 18.78
N ARG A 518 28.15 2.44 17.89
CA ARG A 518 27.04 1.48 18.00
C ARG A 518 27.59 0.08 18.03
N TYR A 519 27.02 -0.74 18.88
CA TYR A 519 27.25 -2.17 18.87
C TYR A 519 25.91 -2.88 18.81
N GLN A 520 25.73 -3.72 17.80
CA GLN A 520 24.57 -4.57 17.64
C GLN A 520 25.00 -6.03 17.67
N TYR A 521 24.34 -6.81 18.52
CA TYR A 521 24.38 -8.26 18.48
C TYR A 521 23.04 -8.77 17.96
N SER A 522 23.08 -9.69 17.01
CA SER A 522 21.93 -10.29 16.37
C SER A 522 22.09 -11.81 16.34
N TYR A 523 21.21 -12.50 17.05
CA TYR A 523 21.09 -13.95 16.99
C TYR A 523 19.86 -14.30 16.15
N LYS A 524 20.04 -15.17 15.15
CA LYS A 524 18.93 -15.72 14.37
C LYS A 524 19.00 -17.24 14.38
N TYR A 525 17.87 -17.86 14.64
CA TYR A 525 17.68 -19.30 14.56
C TYR A 525 16.60 -19.57 13.52
N THR A 526 16.86 -20.52 12.63
CA THR A 526 15.89 -20.99 11.66
C THR A 526 15.95 -22.50 11.63
N ASP A 527 14.81 -23.14 11.79
CA ASP A 527 14.64 -24.57 11.65
C ASP A 527 13.60 -24.78 10.57
N SER A 528 13.98 -25.53 9.54
CA SER A 528 13.12 -25.88 8.42
C SER A 528 13.27 -27.37 8.17
N ASN A 529 12.13 -28.04 8.19
CA ASN A 529 12.02 -29.43 7.81
C ASN A 529 11.09 -29.48 6.59
N ARG A 530 11.52 -30.15 5.53
CA ARG A 530 10.69 -30.51 4.39
C ARG A 530 10.70 -32.03 4.29
N SER A 531 9.64 -32.67 4.75
CA SER A 531 9.43 -34.10 4.55
C SER A 531 8.52 -34.30 3.34
N ARG A 532 9.00 -35.04 2.34
CA ARG A 532 8.30 -35.27 1.07
C ARG A 532 8.05 -36.76 0.86
N TYR A 533 6.89 -37.08 0.32
CA TYR A 533 6.38 -38.44 0.20
C TYR A 533 5.81 -38.64 -1.20
N ASN A 534 6.18 -39.72 -1.87
CA ASN A 534 5.71 -40.12 -3.19
C ASN A 534 4.62 -41.19 -3.04
N LEU A 535 3.39 -40.78 -2.77
CA LEU A 535 2.26 -41.67 -2.48
C LEU A 535 1.94 -42.64 -3.63
N ASN A 536 2.36 -42.34 -4.86
CA ASN A 536 2.24 -43.26 -5.99
C ASN A 536 3.07 -44.54 -5.82
N GLU A 537 4.13 -44.53 -5.01
CA GLU A 537 4.94 -45.72 -4.75
C GLU A 537 4.15 -46.81 -4.00
N LEU A 538 3.15 -46.43 -3.19
CA LEU A 538 2.26 -47.38 -2.49
C LEU A 538 1.51 -48.33 -3.45
N ALA A 539 1.28 -47.87 -4.68
CA ALA A 539 0.58 -48.64 -5.72
C ALA A 539 1.54 -49.37 -6.67
N SER A 540 2.86 -49.25 -6.50
CA SER A 540 3.84 -49.84 -7.41
C SER A 540 4.03 -51.34 -7.18
N ASP A 541 4.27 -52.10 -8.25
CA ASP A 541 4.55 -53.54 -8.16
C ASP A 541 5.82 -53.82 -7.36
N ALA A 542 6.82 -52.95 -7.44
CA ALA A 542 8.05 -53.04 -6.65
C ALA A 542 7.77 -52.92 -5.15
N PHE A 543 6.96 -51.94 -4.74
CA PHE A 543 6.52 -51.79 -3.35
C PHE A 543 5.70 -52.99 -2.88
N ARG A 544 4.79 -53.48 -3.72
CA ARG A 544 3.99 -54.68 -3.46
C ARG A 544 4.84 -55.94 -3.35
N GLN A 545 5.93 -56.05 -4.10
CA GLN A 545 6.87 -57.18 -4.03
C GLN A 545 7.81 -57.10 -2.82
N GLU A 546 8.35 -55.92 -2.51
CA GLU A 546 9.26 -55.68 -1.39
C GLU A 546 8.53 -55.80 -0.04
N HIS A 547 7.26 -55.40 0.00
CA HIS A 547 6.38 -55.55 1.15
C HIS A 547 5.27 -56.56 0.90
N ALA A 548 5.57 -57.65 0.18
CA ALA A 548 4.60 -58.70 -0.14
C ALA A 548 3.94 -59.31 1.11
N ASP A 549 4.63 -59.25 2.25
CA ASP A 549 4.13 -59.60 3.59
C ASP A 549 2.97 -58.70 4.07
N LEU A 550 2.84 -57.46 3.59
CA LEU A 550 1.69 -56.59 3.86
C LEU A 550 0.44 -56.95 3.04
N PHE A 551 0.56 -57.74 1.97
CA PHE A 551 -0.49 -57.94 0.94
C PHE A 551 -0.84 -59.42 0.67
N ALA A 552 -0.39 -60.36 1.50
CA ALA A 552 -0.25 -61.77 1.10
C ALA A 552 -1.51 -62.66 1.04
N GLU A 553 -2.66 -62.32 1.66
CA GLU A 553 -3.79 -63.27 1.71
C GLU A 553 -5.16 -62.59 1.61
N ASP A 554 -5.59 -62.20 0.40
CA ASP A 554 -6.95 -62.28 -0.19
C ASP A 554 -7.07 -61.28 -1.37
N PRO A 555 -7.43 -61.71 -2.60
CA PRO A 555 -7.62 -60.81 -3.75
C PRO A 555 -8.66 -59.70 -3.56
N GLU A 556 -9.51 -59.77 -2.52
CA GLU A 556 -10.51 -58.74 -2.21
C GLU A 556 -10.06 -57.72 -1.14
N LEU A 557 -8.79 -57.79 -0.71
CA LEU A 557 -8.11 -56.78 0.13
C LEU A 557 -7.44 -55.64 -0.66
N GLU A 558 -7.91 -55.38 -1.90
CA GLU A 558 -7.87 -54.04 -2.53
C GLU A 558 -8.71 -53.00 -1.74
N GLY A 559 -9.52 -53.45 -0.78
CA GLY A 559 -10.45 -52.64 0.01
C GLY A 559 -9.81 -51.70 1.03
N GLU A 560 -9.21 -52.17 2.14
CA GLU A 560 -8.86 -51.29 3.28
C GLU A 560 -7.69 -51.78 4.19
N LEU A 561 -6.49 -52.10 3.69
CA LEU A 561 -5.23 -52.25 4.50
C LEU A 561 -5.04 -53.47 5.46
N ALA A 562 -5.84 -54.53 5.45
CA ALA A 562 -5.81 -55.51 6.56
C ALA A 562 -4.79 -56.66 6.39
N GLY A 563 -3.53 -56.45 6.81
CA GLY A 563 -2.48 -57.48 6.79
C GLY A 563 -1.23 -57.21 7.64
N PHE A 564 -1.34 -56.42 8.71
CA PHE A 564 -0.32 -56.31 9.76
C PHE A 564 -0.23 -57.66 10.49
N GLY A 565 0.72 -58.55 10.15
CA GLY A 565 0.85 -59.87 10.80
C GLY A 565 1.78 -60.90 10.14
N SER A 566 2.96 -61.11 10.72
CA SER A 566 3.64 -62.43 10.77
C SER A 566 4.57 -62.50 11.99
N THR A 567 4.80 -63.71 12.49
CA THR A 567 4.78 -64.13 13.91
C THR A 567 6.04 -63.88 14.76
N ASN A 568 6.92 -62.95 14.39
CA ASN A 568 8.04 -62.57 15.27
C ASN A 568 7.93 -61.11 15.73
N SER A 569 7.14 -60.92 16.79
CA SER A 569 7.10 -59.76 17.69
C SER A 569 6.36 -58.49 17.22
N TYR A 570 5.02 -58.55 17.08
CA TYR A 570 4.14 -57.37 17.23
C TYR A 570 2.86 -57.71 18.03
N PRO A 571 2.36 -56.83 18.91
CA PRO A 571 1.15 -57.09 19.71
C PRO A 571 -0.14 -57.01 18.87
N ILE A 572 -1.05 -57.97 19.08
CA ILE A 572 -2.40 -58.07 18.48
C ILE A 572 -3.19 -56.77 18.69
N GLY A 573 -3.85 -56.27 17.62
CA GLY A 573 -4.72 -55.09 17.62
C GLY A 573 -4.11 -53.79 17.07
N THR A 574 -3.01 -53.87 16.32
CA THR A 574 -2.30 -52.70 15.78
C THR A 574 -2.41 -52.65 14.25
N LEU A 575 -2.87 -51.52 13.70
CA LEU A 575 -2.87 -51.18 12.27
C LEU A 575 -1.66 -50.27 12.00
N PRO A 576 -1.01 -50.32 10.82
CA PRO A 576 0.04 -49.38 10.49
C PRO A 576 -0.54 -47.97 10.58
N THR A 577 0.10 -47.11 11.35
CA THR A 577 -0.37 -45.75 11.48
C THR A 577 -0.15 -45.00 10.18
N ARG A 578 -0.89 -43.91 9.96
CA ARG A 578 -0.64 -42.99 8.84
C ARG A 578 0.85 -42.61 8.73
N ASN A 579 1.55 -42.47 9.86
CA ASN A 579 2.97 -42.12 9.87
C ASN A 579 3.85 -43.26 9.35
N ASP A 580 3.51 -44.51 9.64
CA ASP A 580 4.27 -45.68 9.18
C ASP A 580 4.17 -45.81 7.67
N LEU A 581 2.94 -45.71 7.12
CA LEU A 581 2.70 -45.69 5.66
C LEU A 581 3.44 -44.55 4.95
N LEU A 582 3.44 -43.35 5.53
CA LEU A 582 4.17 -42.21 4.96
C LEU A 582 5.68 -42.45 4.99
N ASN A 583 6.24 -43.05 6.04
CA ASN A 583 7.68 -43.28 6.10
C ASN A 583 8.18 -44.27 5.03
N TYR A 584 7.36 -45.25 4.65
CA TYR A 584 7.69 -46.21 3.60
C TYR A 584 7.86 -45.56 2.22
N VAL A 585 7.02 -44.58 1.89
CA VAL A 585 7.06 -43.87 0.60
C VAL A 585 7.68 -42.48 0.71
N ARG A 586 8.58 -42.31 1.69
CA ARG A 586 9.31 -41.06 1.86
C ARG A 586 10.35 -40.91 0.76
N ASP A 587 10.25 -39.81 0.02
CA ASP A 587 11.29 -39.39 -0.93
C ASP A 587 12.51 -38.90 -0.12
N LEU A 588 13.44 -39.82 0.16
CA LEU A 588 14.67 -39.53 0.91
C LEU A 588 15.63 -38.63 0.11
N ASN A 589 15.53 -38.63 -1.21
CA ASN A 589 16.34 -37.79 -2.09
C ASN A 589 15.89 -36.34 -2.05
N ASN A 590 14.62 -36.02 -1.80
CA ASN A 590 14.13 -34.64 -1.74
C ASN A 590 13.61 -34.21 -0.36
N SER A 591 13.56 -35.11 0.62
CA SER A 591 13.38 -34.77 2.03
C SER A 591 14.63 -34.12 2.59
N GLN A 592 14.48 -32.98 3.26
CA GLN A 592 15.61 -32.22 3.80
C GLN A 592 15.30 -31.57 5.15
N TYR A 593 16.34 -31.47 5.97
CA TYR A 593 16.27 -30.87 7.30
C TYR A 593 17.43 -29.89 7.46
N ALA A 594 17.10 -28.63 7.69
CA ALA A 594 18.09 -27.57 7.82
C ALA A 594 17.83 -26.76 9.08
N THR A 595 18.82 -26.74 9.98
CA THR A 595 18.82 -25.86 11.15
C THR A 595 19.98 -24.88 11.03
N TYR A 596 19.67 -23.59 11.02
CA TYR A 596 20.62 -22.49 10.96
C TYR A 596 20.70 -21.76 12.30
N LYS A 597 21.93 -21.39 12.67
CA LYS A 597 22.25 -20.48 13.77
C LYS A 597 23.19 -19.41 13.25
N TYR A 598 22.72 -18.17 13.25
CA TYR A 598 23.48 -16.99 12.87
C TYR A 598 23.85 -16.20 14.12
N PHE A 599 25.12 -15.86 14.24
CA PHE A 599 25.68 -14.98 15.26
C PHE A 599 26.28 -13.79 14.53
N GLU A 600 25.51 -12.73 14.42
CA GLU A 600 25.86 -11.51 13.69
C GLU A 600 26.26 -10.44 14.70
N HIS A 601 27.43 -9.86 14.50
CA HIS A 601 27.90 -8.70 15.25
C HIS A 601 28.04 -7.54 14.27
N THR A 602 27.61 -6.35 14.67
CA THR A 602 27.86 -5.12 13.92
C THR A 602 28.39 -4.07 14.88
N ALA A 603 29.67 -3.71 14.74
CA ALA A 603 30.25 -2.56 15.39
C ALA A 603 30.32 -1.41 14.39
N THR A 604 29.59 -0.33 14.64
CA THR A 604 29.69 0.90 13.85
C THR A 604 30.55 1.92 14.59
N ALA A 605 31.56 2.42 13.89
CA ALA A 605 32.25 3.65 14.26
C ALA A 605 31.91 4.73 13.23
N GLY A 606 31.44 5.87 13.69
CA GLY A 606 31.03 6.95 12.80
C GLY A 606 31.29 8.34 13.38
N VAL A 607 31.43 9.29 12.48
CA VAL A 607 31.50 10.71 12.78
C VAL A 607 30.38 11.42 12.03
N ARG A 608 29.78 12.40 12.70
CA ARG A 608 28.77 13.27 12.09
C ARG A 608 29.04 14.73 12.35
N TYR A 609 28.68 15.55 11.37
CA TYR A 609 28.63 17.00 11.44
C TYR A 609 27.20 17.45 11.17
N ASN A 610 26.55 18.11 12.14
CA ASN A 610 25.17 18.56 12.05
C ASN A 610 25.07 20.06 12.31
N SER A 611 24.80 20.81 11.24
CA SER A 611 24.48 22.23 11.27
C SER A 611 23.10 22.49 10.65
N GLU A 612 22.66 23.75 10.62
CA GLU A 612 21.40 24.12 9.95
C GLU A 612 21.45 23.92 8.43
N THR A 613 22.63 24.08 7.81
CA THR A 613 22.83 23.98 6.35
C THR A 613 23.42 22.64 5.93
N ILE A 614 24.45 22.14 6.62
CA ILE A 614 25.16 20.92 6.26
C ILE A 614 24.88 19.82 7.29
N ARG A 615 24.50 18.64 6.81
CA ARG A 615 24.56 17.38 7.56
C ARG A 615 25.47 16.41 6.83
N PHE A 616 26.52 15.95 7.50
CA PHE A 616 27.47 14.98 6.96
C PHE A 616 27.63 13.84 7.95
N ASN A 617 27.49 12.60 7.49
CA ASN A 617 27.67 11.39 8.26
C ASN A 617 28.64 10.49 7.49
N ALA A 618 29.71 10.05 8.14
CA ALA A 618 30.60 9.02 7.63
C ALA A 618 30.78 7.96 8.69
N GLY A 619 30.71 6.70 8.29
CA GLY A 619 30.90 5.57 9.20
C GLY A 619 31.38 4.34 8.50
N VAL A 620 31.89 3.41 9.30
CA VAL A 620 32.31 2.08 8.86
C VAL A 620 31.65 1.07 9.79
N ASP A 621 30.98 0.09 9.20
CA ASP A 621 30.43 -1.05 9.93
C ASP A 621 31.41 -2.23 9.82
N PHE A 622 31.82 -2.76 10.97
CA PHE A 622 32.58 -4.00 11.08
C PHE A 622 31.61 -5.12 11.43
N ASN A 623 31.49 -6.10 10.54
CA ASN A 623 30.46 -7.14 10.60
C ASN A 623 31.06 -8.55 10.65
N PRO A 624 31.60 -9.00 11.80
CA PRO A 624 31.88 -10.41 12.00
C PRO A 624 30.56 -11.20 12.09
N GLU A 625 30.44 -12.21 11.25
CA GLU A 625 29.32 -13.15 11.20
C GLU A 625 29.85 -14.57 11.39
N LYS A 626 29.22 -15.33 12.27
CA LYS A 626 29.38 -16.77 12.36
C LYS A 626 28.06 -17.45 12.07
N THR A 627 28.05 -18.34 11.08
CA THR A 627 26.87 -19.09 10.69
C THR A 627 27.16 -20.59 10.84
N LYS A 628 26.27 -21.29 11.52
CA LYS A 628 26.29 -22.76 11.65
C LYS A 628 25.03 -23.32 11.01
N MET A 629 25.19 -24.24 10.08
CA MET A 629 24.11 -24.97 9.43
C MET A 629 24.28 -26.46 9.72
N ARG A 630 23.31 -27.05 10.41
CA ARG A 630 23.13 -28.51 10.41
C ARG A 630 22.20 -28.83 9.25
N TYR A 631 22.68 -29.62 8.30
CA TYR A 631 21.93 -29.98 7.10
C TYR A 631 21.94 -31.49 6.93
N ASN A 632 20.76 -32.07 6.79
CA ASN A 632 20.58 -33.50 6.53
C ASN A 632 19.68 -33.70 5.31
N ARG A 633 20.15 -34.52 4.37
CA ARG A 633 19.46 -34.99 3.17
C ARG A 633 19.80 -36.48 2.98
N PRO A 634 19.00 -37.40 3.55
CA PRO A 634 19.39 -38.79 3.72
C PRO A 634 19.69 -39.54 2.42
N GLY A 635 18.84 -39.36 1.39
CA GLY A 635 18.98 -40.09 0.11
C GLY A 635 20.21 -39.71 -0.71
N GLN A 636 20.78 -38.53 -0.45
CA GLN A 636 22.04 -38.08 -1.06
C GLN A 636 23.25 -38.26 -0.14
N HIS A 637 23.09 -38.99 0.97
CA HIS A 637 24.13 -39.29 1.97
C HIS A 637 24.79 -38.04 2.58
N ILE A 638 24.02 -36.98 2.77
CA ILE A 638 24.51 -35.73 3.36
C ILE A 638 23.93 -35.59 4.76
N ASP A 639 24.77 -35.74 5.78
CA ASP A 639 24.51 -35.28 7.15
C ASP A 639 25.72 -34.50 7.64
N THR A 640 25.62 -33.17 7.61
CA THR A 640 26.78 -32.30 7.81
C THR A 640 26.48 -31.14 8.73
N LEU A 641 27.51 -30.71 9.47
CA LEU A 641 27.53 -29.44 10.18
C LEU A 641 28.52 -28.52 9.49
N ILE A 642 28.02 -27.54 8.76
CA ILE A 642 28.84 -26.54 8.09
C ILE A 642 28.92 -25.30 8.95
N THR A 643 30.13 -24.83 9.21
CA THR A 643 30.38 -23.57 9.90
C THR A 643 31.08 -22.61 8.95
N ARG A 644 30.56 -21.38 8.86
CA ARG A 644 31.14 -20.30 8.09
C ARG A 644 31.41 -19.12 9.01
N ASP A 645 32.66 -18.66 9.06
CA ASP A 645 33.06 -17.43 9.73
C ASP A 645 33.41 -16.39 8.65
N VAL A 646 32.80 -15.22 8.73
CA VAL A 646 33.03 -14.13 7.76
C VAL A 646 33.26 -12.83 8.49
N PHE A 647 34.19 -12.02 7.99
CA PHE A 647 34.40 -10.66 8.44
C PHE A 647 34.25 -9.71 7.27
N MET A 648 33.29 -8.78 7.37
CA MET A 648 32.98 -7.83 6.31
C MET A 648 33.11 -6.40 6.83
N VAL A 649 33.64 -5.51 5.99
CA VAL A 649 33.77 -4.08 6.27
C VAL A 649 32.90 -3.32 5.28
N SER A 650 31.94 -2.54 5.80
CA SER A 650 30.94 -1.84 4.97
C SER A 650 31.04 -0.33 5.19
N PRO A 651 31.56 0.45 4.23
CA PRO A 651 31.61 1.90 4.33
C PRO A 651 30.23 2.52 4.05
N GLN A 652 29.91 3.58 4.78
CA GLN A 652 28.72 4.39 4.57
C GLN A 652 29.07 5.88 4.63
N VAL A 653 28.60 6.63 3.64
CA VAL A 653 28.77 8.08 3.57
C VAL A 653 27.44 8.70 3.16
N ARG A 654 26.99 9.67 3.95
CA ARG A 654 25.84 10.48 3.61
C ARG A 654 26.16 11.96 3.77
N PHE A 655 25.91 12.70 2.72
CA PHE A 655 26.06 14.15 2.68
C PHE A 655 24.75 14.79 2.31
N ARG A 656 24.29 15.74 3.11
CA ARG A 656 23.09 16.52 2.86
C ARG A 656 23.38 18.01 3.00
N TYR A 657 23.03 18.75 1.97
CA TYR A 657 23.12 20.20 1.92
C TYR A 657 21.73 20.81 1.82
N LYS A 658 21.35 21.62 2.82
CA LYS A 658 20.11 22.39 2.86
C LYS A 658 20.37 23.80 2.33
N PHE A 659 19.88 24.09 1.14
CA PHE A 659 19.93 25.43 0.54
C PHE A 659 18.94 26.39 1.22
N SER A 660 17.82 25.86 1.73
CA SER A 660 16.81 26.58 2.50
C SER A 660 16.05 25.61 3.40
N LYS A 661 15.06 26.10 4.17
CA LYS A 661 14.12 25.24 4.92
C LYS A 661 13.37 24.23 4.03
N THR A 662 13.14 24.59 2.77
CA THR A 662 12.33 23.80 1.82
C THR A 662 13.14 23.20 0.66
N THR A 663 14.47 23.38 0.63
CA THR A 663 15.31 22.93 -0.48
C THR A 663 16.58 22.24 0.01
N ASN A 664 16.83 21.02 -0.45
CA ASN A 664 18.00 20.22 -0.09
C ASN A 664 18.51 19.31 -1.22
N LEU A 665 19.79 18.96 -1.12
CA LEU A 665 20.46 17.90 -1.86
C LEU A 665 20.91 16.83 -0.85
N ASP A 666 20.66 15.57 -1.15
CA ASP A 666 21.01 14.39 -0.35
C ASP A 666 21.80 13.42 -1.24
N ILE A 667 23.02 13.09 -0.83
CA ILE A 667 23.91 12.13 -1.50
C ILE A 667 24.22 11.04 -0.49
N ASN A 668 23.94 9.79 -0.83
CA ASN A 668 24.15 8.64 0.02
C ASN A 668 24.88 7.54 -0.77
N TYR A 669 25.98 7.05 -0.22
CA TYR A 669 26.72 5.90 -0.74
C TYR A 669 26.83 4.84 0.35
N ARG A 670 26.56 3.58 -0.03
CA ARG A 670 26.76 2.42 0.82
C ARG A 670 27.33 1.26 0.02
N GLY A 671 28.47 0.75 0.47
CA GLY A 671 29.05 -0.52 0.01
C GLY A 671 28.71 -1.64 0.99
N SER A 672 28.29 -2.80 0.49
CA SER A 672 28.01 -3.96 1.33
C SER A 672 28.25 -5.27 0.59
N ALA A 673 28.88 -6.23 1.26
CA ALA A 673 28.97 -7.60 0.78
C ALA A 673 27.68 -8.39 1.08
N SER A 674 27.35 -9.37 0.24
CA SER A 674 26.29 -10.34 0.47
C SER A 674 26.80 -11.75 0.16
N GLN A 675 26.60 -12.65 1.11
CA GLN A 675 27.09 -14.03 1.04
C GLN A 675 26.11 -14.91 0.25
N PRO A 676 26.60 -15.91 -0.52
CA PRO A 676 25.74 -16.94 -1.08
C PRO A 676 25.04 -17.70 0.06
N SER A 677 23.87 -18.27 -0.22
CA SER A 677 23.21 -19.13 0.76
C SER A 677 24.09 -20.36 1.02
N MET A 678 24.07 -20.89 2.25
CA MET A 678 24.89 -22.08 2.55
C MET A 678 24.39 -23.32 1.81
N THR A 679 23.11 -23.36 1.44
CA THR A 679 22.52 -24.43 0.60
C THR A 679 22.98 -24.34 -0.84
N ASP A 680 23.14 -23.14 -1.41
CA ASP A 680 23.69 -22.99 -2.77
C ASP A 680 25.16 -23.44 -2.84
N LEU A 681 25.88 -23.47 -1.72
CA LEU A 681 27.26 -23.96 -1.64
C LEU A 681 27.35 -25.49 -1.49
N LEU A 682 26.22 -26.19 -1.32
CA LEU A 682 26.20 -27.64 -1.22
C LEU A 682 26.17 -28.29 -2.60
N ALA A 683 26.90 -29.39 -2.77
CA ALA A 683 26.83 -30.24 -3.95
C ALA A 683 25.58 -31.15 -3.91
N VAL A 684 24.39 -30.54 -3.88
CA VAL A 684 23.08 -31.22 -3.81
C VAL A 684 22.27 -31.01 -5.07
N VAL A 685 21.39 -31.97 -5.39
CA VAL A 685 20.46 -31.92 -6.53
C VAL A 685 19.02 -31.94 -6.00
N ASP A 686 18.12 -31.09 -6.45
CA ASP A 686 16.67 -31.20 -6.22
C ASP A 686 15.99 -31.49 -7.56
N ASP A 687 15.49 -32.71 -7.70
CA ASP A 687 14.80 -33.27 -8.87
C ASP A 687 13.31 -33.53 -8.60
N SER A 688 12.79 -32.98 -7.50
CA SER A 688 11.41 -33.19 -7.07
C SER A 688 10.35 -32.66 -8.06
N ASN A 689 10.77 -31.88 -9.05
CA ASN A 689 10.01 -31.54 -10.25
C ASN A 689 10.77 -32.09 -11.48
N PRO A 690 10.27 -33.13 -12.16
CA PRO A 690 10.97 -33.77 -13.29
C PRO A 690 11.23 -32.86 -14.50
N LEU A 691 10.46 -31.77 -14.64
CA LEU A 691 10.64 -30.80 -15.73
C LEU A 691 11.61 -29.66 -15.36
N ASN A 692 11.98 -29.53 -14.08
CA ASN A 692 12.88 -28.49 -13.61
C ASN A 692 13.76 -28.98 -12.45
N ILE A 693 14.96 -29.44 -12.80
CA ILE A 693 15.94 -30.01 -11.88
C ILE A 693 16.95 -28.93 -11.52
N SER A 694 17.19 -28.73 -10.22
CA SER A 694 18.11 -27.70 -9.72
C SER A 694 19.26 -28.30 -8.93
N MET A 695 20.41 -27.64 -8.87
CA MET A 695 21.54 -28.07 -8.05
C MET A 695 22.33 -26.90 -7.49
N GLY A 696 23.10 -27.15 -6.44
CA GLY A 696 24.02 -26.16 -5.88
C GLY A 696 25.34 -26.04 -6.63
N ASN A 697 26.12 -25.03 -6.25
CA ASN A 697 27.45 -24.74 -6.76
C ASN A 697 28.40 -24.37 -5.58
N PRO A 698 29.24 -25.31 -5.13
CA PRO A 698 30.24 -25.05 -4.09
C PRO A 698 31.25 -23.95 -4.43
N GLY A 699 31.38 -23.56 -5.70
CA GLY A 699 32.31 -22.54 -6.16
C GLY A 699 31.82 -21.09 -6.03
N LEU A 700 30.64 -20.85 -5.46
CA LEU A 700 30.08 -19.49 -5.39
C LEU A 700 30.89 -18.55 -4.50
N LYS A 701 31.21 -17.38 -5.05
CA LYS A 701 31.88 -16.28 -4.38
C LYS A 701 30.87 -15.28 -3.80
N PRO A 702 31.22 -14.57 -2.72
CA PRO A 702 30.41 -13.47 -2.22
C PRO A 702 30.24 -12.35 -3.24
N SER A 703 29.04 -11.77 -3.24
CA SER A 703 28.71 -10.61 -4.06
C SER A 703 29.03 -9.32 -3.32
N TRP A 704 29.41 -8.27 -4.05
CA TRP A 704 29.59 -6.92 -3.52
C TRP A 704 28.62 -5.96 -4.19
N ASN A 705 27.86 -5.24 -3.38
CA ASN A 705 26.85 -4.29 -3.87
C ASN A 705 27.26 -2.85 -3.54
N ASN A 706 27.30 -2.00 -4.57
CA ASN A 706 27.47 -0.56 -4.45
C ASN A 706 26.12 0.12 -4.70
N ASN A 707 25.65 0.91 -3.73
CA ASN A 707 24.43 1.71 -3.88
C ASN A 707 24.78 3.19 -3.77
N LEU A 708 24.43 3.95 -4.80
CA LEU A 708 24.54 5.41 -4.83
C LEU A 708 23.14 6.00 -5.02
N PHE A 709 22.75 6.89 -4.10
CA PHE A 709 21.51 7.63 -4.19
C PHE A 709 21.81 9.13 -4.12
N VAL A 710 21.41 9.87 -5.14
CA VAL A 710 21.48 11.32 -5.21
C VAL A 710 20.06 11.83 -5.35
N ARG A 711 19.65 12.78 -4.51
CA ARG A 711 18.32 13.38 -4.59
C ARG A 711 18.36 14.87 -4.23
N TYR A 712 17.84 15.67 -5.13
CA TYR A 712 17.48 17.05 -4.93
C TYR A 712 15.97 17.17 -4.68
N ASN A 713 15.58 17.93 -3.67
CA ASN A 713 14.20 18.31 -3.42
C ASN A 713 14.14 19.83 -3.20
N GLY A 714 13.22 20.51 -3.85
CA GLY A 714 12.95 21.93 -3.63
C GLY A 714 11.46 22.22 -3.66
N TYR A 715 10.99 23.06 -2.74
CA TYR A 715 9.62 23.57 -2.72
C TYR A 715 9.58 25.10 -2.60
N ASP A 716 8.82 25.73 -3.48
CA ASP A 716 8.55 27.16 -3.54
C ASP A 716 7.08 27.42 -3.14
N PRO A 717 6.81 27.92 -1.92
CA PRO A 717 5.46 28.12 -1.42
C PRO A 717 4.65 29.17 -2.20
N THR A 718 5.33 30.17 -2.76
CA THR A 718 4.66 31.29 -3.44
C THR A 718 3.98 30.78 -4.71
N ARG A 719 4.73 29.99 -5.49
CA ARG A 719 4.27 29.35 -6.72
C ARG A 719 3.59 27.99 -6.48
N GLN A 720 3.56 27.50 -5.23
CA GLN A 720 3.14 26.13 -4.90
C GLN A 720 3.82 25.11 -5.81
N ARG A 721 5.15 25.26 -5.95
CA ARG A 721 5.94 24.53 -6.94
C ARG A 721 6.92 23.59 -6.25
N THR A 722 6.82 22.31 -6.55
CA THR A 722 7.79 21.28 -6.13
C THR A 722 8.64 20.87 -7.32
N ILE A 723 9.95 20.78 -7.11
CA ILE A 723 10.89 20.13 -8.02
C ILE A 723 11.62 19.06 -7.24
N MET A 724 11.52 17.81 -7.70
CA MET A 724 12.38 16.72 -7.24
C MET A 724 13.17 16.22 -8.41
N ALA A 725 14.47 15.98 -8.21
CA ALA A 725 15.29 15.24 -9.15
C ALA A 725 16.11 14.23 -8.37
N GLY A 726 16.27 13.03 -8.88
CA GLY A 726 17.09 12.03 -8.21
C GLY A 726 17.64 10.99 -9.16
N MET A 727 18.71 10.35 -8.72
CA MET A 727 19.36 9.25 -9.39
C MET A 727 19.65 8.17 -8.36
N HIS A 728 19.27 6.94 -8.68
CA HIS A 728 19.63 5.75 -7.94
C HIS A 728 20.45 4.85 -8.86
N ALA A 729 21.64 4.45 -8.44
CA ALA A 729 22.48 3.54 -9.20
C ALA A 729 22.91 2.39 -8.30
N THR A 730 22.76 1.17 -8.80
CA THR A 730 23.17 -0.06 -8.13
C THR A 730 24.09 -0.85 -9.05
N GLN A 731 25.22 -1.29 -8.51
CA GLN A 731 26.15 -2.17 -9.21
C GLN A 731 26.47 -3.37 -8.33
N THR A 732 26.32 -4.56 -8.90
CA THR A 732 26.60 -5.82 -8.21
C THR A 732 27.78 -6.53 -8.88
N ILE A 733 28.84 -6.75 -8.11
CA ILE A 733 30.00 -7.57 -8.49
C ILE A 733 29.77 -8.98 -7.96
N ASN A 734 30.13 -10.00 -8.75
CA ASN A 734 29.92 -11.42 -8.49
C ASN A 734 28.46 -11.76 -8.16
N SER A 735 27.52 -11.14 -8.88
CA SER A 735 26.09 -11.41 -8.74
C SER A 735 25.82 -12.91 -8.89
N VAL A 736 25.12 -13.54 -7.96
CA VAL A 736 24.70 -14.95 -8.12
C VAL A 736 23.46 -14.95 -9.01
N SER A 737 23.51 -15.70 -10.12
CA SER A 737 22.41 -15.85 -11.09
C SER A 737 22.34 -17.30 -11.58
N ASN A 738 21.19 -17.72 -12.08
CA ASN A 738 20.99 -19.09 -12.54
C ASN A 738 21.48 -19.27 -13.98
N ASN A 739 22.34 -20.28 -14.18
CA ASN A 739 22.66 -20.85 -15.49
C ASN A 739 21.65 -21.96 -15.80
N MET A 740 21.08 -21.95 -17.01
CA MET A 740 20.08 -22.92 -17.47
C MET A 740 20.60 -23.73 -18.66
N VAL A 741 20.47 -25.05 -18.57
CA VAL A 741 20.58 -25.98 -19.70
C VAL A 741 19.17 -26.48 -20.04
N TYR A 742 18.71 -26.25 -21.28
CA TYR A 742 17.41 -26.74 -21.75
C TYR A 742 17.57 -27.97 -22.64
N ASP A 743 16.77 -29.02 -22.41
CA ASP A 743 16.66 -30.20 -23.26
C ASP A 743 15.44 -30.07 -24.20
N PRO A 744 15.63 -29.78 -25.51
CA PRO A 744 14.52 -29.56 -26.44
C PRO A 744 13.70 -30.82 -26.74
N ALA A 745 14.26 -32.02 -26.56
CA ALA A 745 13.55 -33.26 -26.85
C ALA A 745 12.52 -33.57 -25.77
N THR A 746 12.83 -33.28 -24.50
CA THR A 746 11.97 -33.64 -23.37
C THR A 746 11.30 -32.43 -22.71
N GLY A 747 11.81 -31.22 -22.94
CA GLY A 747 11.37 -29.98 -22.29
C GLY A 747 11.92 -29.77 -20.88
N VAL A 748 12.85 -30.61 -20.42
CA VAL A 748 13.45 -30.53 -19.09
C VAL A 748 14.44 -29.36 -18.99
N ARG A 749 14.40 -28.64 -17.87
CA ARG A 749 15.33 -27.57 -17.52
C ARG A 749 16.25 -28.00 -16.40
N TYR A 750 17.55 -27.81 -16.57
CA TYR A 750 18.55 -27.98 -15.52
C TYR A 750 19.07 -26.62 -15.09
N VAL A 751 19.08 -26.34 -13.78
CA VAL A 751 19.42 -25.02 -13.24
C VAL A 751 20.54 -25.10 -12.20
N ARG A 752 21.55 -24.24 -12.34
CA ARG A 752 22.68 -24.13 -11.40
C ARG A 752 23.03 -22.65 -11.13
N PRO A 753 23.19 -22.21 -9.87
CA PRO A 753 23.62 -20.85 -9.57
C PRO A 753 25.10 -20.64 -9.91
N GLU A 754 25.44 -19.50 -10.51
CA GLU A 754 26.79 -19.11 -10.90
C GLU A 754 27.04 -17.62 -10.64
N ASN A 755 28.31 -17.23 -10.40
CA ASN A 755 28.67 -15.82 -10.28
C ASN A 755 28.80 -15.17 -11.66
N ILE A 756 28.07 -14.06 -11.85
CA ILE A 756 28.04 -13.28 -13.08
C ILE A 756 28.44 -11.83 -12.78
N ASN A 757 29.27 -11.26 -13.65
CA ASN A 757 29.72 -9.87 -13.59
C ASN A 757 29.15 -9.04 -14.75
N GLY A 758 28.90 -7.76 -14.46
CA GLY A 758 28.33 -6.80 -15.41
C GLY A 758 26.92 -6.34 -15.05
N ASN A 759 26.33 -6.84 -13.97
CA ASN A 759 24.99 -6.45 -13.54
C ASN A 759 25.01 -5.06 -12.88
N TRP A 760 24.30 -4.11 -13.49
CA TRP A 760 24.06 -2.80 -12.91
C TRP A 760 22.76 -2.21 -13.43
N ASN A 761 22.17 -1.31 -12.64
CA ASN A 761 21.04 -0.51 -13.07
C ASN A 761 21.20 0.93 -12.60
N ALA A 762 20.58 1.84 -13.34
CA ALA A 762 20.45 3.23 -12.97
C ALA A 762 19.00 3.68 -13.22
N ARG A 763 18.45 4.41 -12.26
CA ARG A 763 17.14 5.04 -12.37
C ARG A 763 17.27 6.52 -12.07
N ALA A 764 16.94 7.36 -13.05
CA ALA A 764 16.76 8.79 -12.83
C ALA A 764 15.27 9.09 -12.68
N MET A 765 14.94 10.06 -11.84
CA MET A 765 13.58 10.50 -11.61
C MET A 765 13.54 12.02 -11.55
N PHE A 766 12.51 12.59 -12.15
CA PHE A 766 12.25 14.03 -12.14
C PHE A 766 10.77 14.24 -11.88
N MET A 767 10.44 15.06 -10.89
CA MET A 767 9.07 15.44 -10.59
C MET A 767 8.99 16.96 -10.66
N PHE A 768 7.96 17.43 -11.34
CA PHE A 768 7.58 18.83 -11.37
C PHE A 768 6.10 18.96 -11.03
N ASN A 769 5.81 19.69 -9.96
CA ASN A 769 4.44 20.05 -9.60
C ASN A 769 4.35 21.57 -9.47
N SER A 770 3.31 22.21 -10.00
CA SER A 770 3.07 23.64 -9.79
C SER A 770 1.61 24.00 -9.95
N ALA A 771 1.12 24.93 -9.12
CA ALA A 771 -0.12 25.64 -9.38
C ALA A 771 0.14 26.86 -10.28
N LEU A 772 -0.71 27.09 -11.28
CA LEU A 772 -0.62 28.20 -12.23
C LEU A 772 -1.73 29.24 -12.04
N GLY A 773 -1.40 30.49 -12.38
CA GLY A 773 -2.31 31.64 -12.34
C GLY A 773 -2.54 32.22 -10.93
N ALA A 774 -2.99 33.47 -10.87
CA ALA A 774 -3.21 34.19 -9.59
C ALA A 774 -4.20 33.47 -8.66
N LYS A 775 -5.21 32.82 -9.24
CA LYS A 775 -6.25 32.06 -8.50
C LYS A 775 -5.85 30.60 -8.20
N LYS A 776 -4.70 30.12 -8.70
CA LYS A 776 -4.21 28.75 -8.49
C LYS A 776 -5.29 27.69 -8.76
N LEU A 777 -6.00 27.85 -9.87
CA LEU A 777 -7.06 26.95 -10.31
C LEU A 777 -6.52 25.81 -11.17
N PHE A 778 -5.42 26.07 -11.88
CA PHE A 778 -4.76 25.09 -12.73
C PHE A 778 -3.56 24.49 -12.00
N ASN A 779 -3.42 23.17 -12.00
CA ASN A 779 -2.28 22.46 -11.44
C ASN A 779 -1.67 21.56 -12.51
N ILE A 780 -0.34 21.57 -12.59
CA ILE A 780 0.45 20.62 -13.36
C ILE A 780 1.12 19.69 -12.37
N ASN A 781 0.97 18.39 -12.58
CA ASN A 781 1.78 17.37 -11.94
C ASN A 781 2.44 16.53 -13.03
N ASN A 782 3.76 16.45 -13.03
CA ASN A 782 4.52 15.64 -13.98
C ASN A 782 5.56 14.83 -13.21
N PHE A 783 5.59 13.53 -13.49
CA PHE A 783 6.59 12.62 -12.98
C PHE A 783 7.21 11.88 -14.15
N LEU A 784 8.53 12.02 -14.29
CA LEU A 784 9.36 11.36 -15.28
C LEU A 784 10.28 10.38 -14.55
N ALA A 785 10.41 9.18 -15.08
CA ALA A 785 11.45 8.25 -14.68
C ALA A 785 12.15 7.68 -15.91
N PHE A 786 13.48 7.69 -15.87
CA PHE A 786 14.32 6.99 -16.81
C PHE A 786 14.94 5.81 -16.09
N ARG A 787 14.86 4.64 -16.70
CA ARG A 787 15.42 3.40 -16.15
C ARG A 787 16.36 2.81 -17.16
N TYR A 788 17.54 2.38 -16.72
CA TYR A 788 18.47 1.61 -17.51
C TYR A 788 18.89 0.39 -16.72
N ASP A 789 18.62 -0.80 -17.25
CA ASP A 789 19.04 -2.07 -16.67
C ASP A 789 20.02 -2.75 -17.63
N ASN A 790 21.17 -3.16 -17.12
CA ASN A 790 22.12 -4.01 -17.82
C ASN A 790 22.26 -5.32 -17.06
N SER A 791 21.62 -6.36 -17.59
CA SER A 791 21.55 -7.68 -16.97
C SER A 791 22.32 -8.69 -17.80
N VAL A 792 23.14 -9.50 -17.15
CA VAL A 792 23.97 -10.54 -17.78
C VAL A 792 23.52 -11.91 -17.28
N GLY A 793 23.36 -12.87 -18.19
CA GLY A 793 23.02 -14.26 -17.91
C GLY A 793 23.73 -15.23 -18.85
N TYR A 794 23.65 -16.52 -18.53
CA TYR A 794 24.11 -17.61 -19.40
C TYR A 794 22.92 -18.48 -19.79
N ILE A 795 22.86 -18.87 -21.06
CA ILE A 795 21.87 -19.81 -21.58
C ILE A 795 22.63 -20.84 -22.41
N SER A 796 22.24 -22.10 -22.26
CA SER A 796 22.78 -23.19 -23.07
C SER A 796 21.67 -24.18 -23.43
N THR A 797 21.77 -24.79 -24.60
CA THR A 797 20.90 -25.88 -25.04
C THR A 797 21.69 -27.19 -24.99
N LYS A 798 21.03 -28.28 -24.63
CA LYS A 798 21.64 -29.61 -24.66
C LYS A 798 21.80 -30.03 -26.12
N THR A 799 23.04 -30.07 -26.61
CA THR A 799 23.34 -30.54 -27.97
C THR A 799 23.37 -32.07 -28.03
N ALA A 800 22.80 -32.69 -29.07
CA ALA A 800 22.70 -34.15 -29.24
C ALA A 800 24.06 -34.91 -29.20
N SER A 801 25.19 -34.22 -29.42
CA SER A 801 26.55 -34.80 -29.34
C SER A 801 27.18 -34.77 -27.94
N ALA A 802 26.47 -34.28 -26.93
CA ALA A 802 26.94 -34.27 -25.54
C ALA A 802 26.68 -35.61 -24.83
N THR A 803 26.97 -36.73 -25.47
CA THR A 803 27.33 -37.92 -24.69
C THR A 803 28.64 -37.54 -23.98
N PRO A 804 28.76 -37.64 -22.65
CA PRO A 804 30.01 -37.32 -21.95
C PRO A 804 31.06 -38.34 -22.38
N THR A 805 31.74 -38.08 -23.49
CA THR A 805 32.88 -38.87 -23.93
C THR A 805 33.99 -38.63 -22.91
N PRO A 806 34.52 -39.69 -22.27
CA PRO A 806 35.64 -39.55 -21.36
C PRO A 806 36.80 -38.89 -22.11
N ASN A 807 37.34 -37.81 -21.54
CA ASN A 807 38.56 -37.19 -22.02
C ASN A 807 39.68 -38.25 -22.08
N PRO A 808 40.31 -38.52 -23.24
CA PRO A 808 41.23 -39.65 -23.41
C PRO A 808 42.49 -39.58 -22.53
N VAL A 809 42.83 -38.38 -22.01
CA VAL A 809 43.95 -38.21 -21.05
C VAL A 809 43.66 -38.88 -19.69
N ASN A 810 42.38 -39.14 -19.37
CA ASN A 810 42.00 -39.83 -18.13
C ASN A 810 41.75 -41.33 -18.30
N MET A 811 41.93 -41.93 -19.49
CA MET A 811 41.70 -43.37 -19.69
C MET A 811 42.70 -44.26 -18.94
N ILE A 812 43.90 -43.77 -18.61
CA ILE A 812 44.94 -44.58 -17.97
C ILE A 812 44.73 -44.70 -16.43
N LEU A 813 43.80 -43.94 -15.84
CA LEU A 813 43.50 -43.99 -14.39
C LEU A 813 42.04 -44.38 -14.06
N LYS A 814 41.23 -44.82 -15.04
CA LYS A 814 39.76 -44.92 -14.89
C LYS A 814 39.10 -46.25 -15.30
N GLU A 815 39.79 -47.39 -15.29
CA GLU A 815 39.05 -48.67 -15.37
C GLU A 815 38.48 -49.14 -14.02
N ALA A 816 38.83 -48.51 -12.90
CA ALA A 816 38.34 -48.90 -11.56
C ALA A 816 37.23 -48.00 -10.97
N ALA A 817 36.83 -46.89 -11.61
CA ALA A 817 35.95 -45.87 -11.01
C ALA A 817 34.71 -45.47 -11.86
N VAL A 818 34.41 -46.19 -12.94
CA VAL A 818 33.31 -45.84 -13.87
C VAL A 818 31.96 -46.46 -13.46
N SER A 819 31.94 -47.38 -12.51
CA SER A 819 30.72 -48.04 -11.99
C SER A 819 30.54 -47.75 -10.50
N GLY A 820 30.44 -46.48 -10.14
CA GLY A 820 30.09 -46.03 -8.78
C GLY A 820 28.78 -45.24 -8.80
N PRO A 821 27.95 -45.32 -7.75
CA PRO A 821 26.66 -44.61 -7.65
C PRO A 821 26.80 -43.08 -7.81
N GLU A 822 28.01 -42.55 -7.63
CA GLU A 822 28.33 -41.13 -7.84
C GLU A 822 28.24 -40.66 -9.30
N ASN A 823 28.08 -41.54 -10.29
CA ASN A 823 28.06 -41.19 -11.71
C ASN A 823 26.73 -41.49 -12.43
N GLU A 824 25.73 -41.98 -11.71
CA GLU A 824 24.39 -42.29 -12.22
C GLU A 824 23.56 -41.03 -12.47
N GLU A 825 22.58 -41.13 -13.37
CA GLU A 825 21.59 -40.07 -13.60
C GLU A 825 20.85 -39.77 -12.30
N GLY A 826 20.73 -38.47 -11.94
CA GLY A 826 20.25 -38.04 -10.62
C GLY A 826 21.36 -37.59 -9.65
N SER A 827 22.62 -38.01 -9.87
CA SER A 827 23.75 -37.59 -9.03
C SER A 827 24.25 -36.18 -9.34
N TYR A 828 24.89 -35.52 -8.36
CA TYR A 828 25.52 -34.21 -8.54
C TYR A 828 26.58 -34.21 -9.65
N ASN A 829 27.43 -35.24 -9.71
CA ASN A 829 28.52 -35.29 -10.69
C ASN A 829 28.01 -35.56 -12.12
N TYR A 830 26.90 -36.28 -12.28
CA TYR A 830 26.24 -36.42 -13.58
C TYR A 830 25.81 -35.05 -14.11
N TYR A 831 25.06 -34.28 -13.33
CA TYR A 831 24.62 -32.96 -13.79
C TYR A 831 25.76 -31.94 -13.89
N ASN A 832 26.77 -32.01 -13.02
CA ASN A 832 27.95 -31.15 -13.15
C ASN A 832 28.67 -31.38 -14.49
N ARG A 833 28.76 -32.64 -14.95
CA ARG A 833 29.29 -32.96 -16.30
C ARG A 833 28.39 -32.41 -17.41
N LEU A 834 27.07 -32.51 -17.26
CA LEU A 834 26.12 -31.91 -18.21
C LEU A 834 26.36 -30.40 -18.36
N PHE A 835 26.48 -29.67 -17.24
CA PHE A 835 26.81 -28.25 -17.28
C PHE A 835 28.18 -27.97 -17.89
N ASN A 836 29.20 -28.79 -17.61
CA ASN A 836 30.53 -28.59 -18.19
C ASN A 836 30.54 -28.85 -19.72
N ALA A 837 29.80 -29.85 -20.19
CA ALA A 837 29.61 -30.11 -21.62
C ALA A 837 28.83 -28.97 -22.29
N ALA A 838 27.75 -28.51 -21.65
CA ALA A 838 26.96 -27.38 -22.11
C ALA A 838 27.72 -26.04 -22.03
N SER A 839 28.69 -25.91 -21.11
CA SER A 839 29.52 -24.70 -20.96
C SER A 839 30.38 -24.42 -22.18
N ALA A 840 30.81 -25.44 -22.93
CA ALA A 840 31.50 -25.26 -24.20
C ALA A 840 30.62 -24.62 -25.29
N ALA A 841 29.30 -24.76 -25.17
CA ALA A 841 28.29 -24.14 -26.02
C ALA A 841 27.50 -23.02 -25.31
N SER A 842 27.92 -22.62 -24.10
CA SER A 842 27.20 -21.62 -23.31
C SER A 842 27.56 -20.22 -23.78
N GLU A 843 26.53 -19.45 -24.14
CA GLU A 843 26.72 -18.10 -24.63
C GLU A 843 26.28 -17.06 -23.60
N LYS A 844 27.09 -16.01 -23.45
CA LYS A 844 26.83 -14.92 -22.50
C LYS A 844 25.81 -13.93 -23.07
N ASN A 845 24.57 -13.99 -22.59
CA ASN A 845 23.51 -13.06 -22.99
C ASN A 845 23.52 -11.80 -22.12
N THR A 846 23.70 -10.64 -22.74
CA THR A 846 23.56 -9.34 -22.07
C THR A 846 22.30 -8.66 -22.58
N THR A 847 21.34 -8.43 -21.69
CA THR A 847 20.11 -7.70 -21.96
C THR A 847 20.24 -6.27 -21.44
N ARG A 848 20.10 -5.30 -22.34
CA ARG A 848 20.08 -3.87 -22.04
C ARG A 848 18.66 -3.36 -22.24
N THR A 849 18.08 -2.80 -21.19
CA THR A 849 16.72 -2.26 -21.23
C THR A 849 16.75 -0.80 -20.83
N LEU A 850 16.33 0.08 -21.73
CA LEU A 850 16.04 1.49 -21.46
C LEU A 850 14.53 1.66 -21.33
N GLY A 851 14.08 2.15 -20.18
CA GLY A 851 12.70 2.50 -19.90
C GLY A 851 12.54 4.01 -19.75
N PHE A 852 11.45 4.55 -20.29
CA PHE A 852 11.00 5.92 -20.06
C PHE A 852 9.54 5.90 -19.60
N ASP A 853 9.30 6.38 -18.39
CA ASP A 853 7.98 6.53 -17.80
C ASP A 853 7.66 8.01 -17.64
N GLU A 854 6.51 8.44 -18.12
CA GLU A 854 5.94 9.75 -17.87
C GLU A 854 4.52 9.61 -17.32
N ASN A 855 4.22 10.37 -16.28
CA ASN A 855 2.88 10.56 -15.76
C ASN A 855 2.60 12.06 -15.65
N LEU A 856 1.74 12.56 -16.53
CA LEU A 856 1.31 13.95 -16.60
C LEU A 856 -0.16 14.05 -16.18
N ASN A 857 -0.44 14.87 -15.19
CA ASN A 857 -1.79 15.21 -14.77
C ASN A 857 -1.97 16.73 -14.77
N LEU A 858 -2.93 17.19 -15.56
CA LEU A 858 -3.31 18.60 -15.66
C LEU A 858 -4.70 18.75 -15.06
N THR A 859 -4.83 19.53 -13.98
CA THR A 859 -6.11 19.70 -13.29
C THR A 859 -6.55 21.16 -13.31
N TYR A 860 -7.77 21.43 -13.77
CA TYR A 860 -8.44 22.71 -13.57
C TYR A 860 -9.56 22.56 -12.54
N ARG A 861 -9.56 23.40 -11.50
CA ARG A 861 -10.51 23.31 -10.38
C ARG A 861 -11.14 24.66 -10.07
N ALA A 862 -12.43 24.77 -10.38
CA ALA A 862 -13.32 25.85 -9.95
C ALA A 862 -14.13 25.45 -8.70
N THR A 863 -15.06 26.31 -8.25
CA THR A 863 -15.84 26.08 -7.02
C THR A 863 -16.95 25.03 -7.16
N TRP A 864 -17.51 24.87 -8.36
CA TRP A 864 -18.63 23.96 -8.69
C TRP A 864 -18.22 22.82 -9.63
N PHE A 865 -16.97 22.81 -10.11
CA PHE A 865 -16.50 21.94 -11.19
C PHE A 865 -14.99 21.69 -11.11
N ASP A 866 -14.57 20.46 -11.38
CA ASP A 866 -13.18 20.10 -11.63
C ASP A 866 -13.03 19.17 -12.83
N VAL A 867 -11.98 19.40 -13.63
CA VAL A 867 -11.55 18.54 -14.74
C VAL A 867 -10.08 18.23 -14.56
N SER A 868 -9.75 16.96 -14.75
CA SER A 868 -8.38 16.48 -14.80
C SER A 868 -8.14 15.76 -16.12
N LEU A 869 -7.08 16.17 -16.83
CA LEU A 869 -6.55 15.45 -17.98
C LEU A 869 -5.36 14.62 -17.49
N LEU A 870 -5.38 13.34 -17.82
CA LEU A 870 -4.33 12.40 -17.48
C LEU A 870 -3.65 11.93 -18.77
N GLY A 871 -2.32 11.93 -18.76
CA GLY A 871 -1.47 11.33 -19.77
C GLY A 871 -0.42 10.46 -19.08
N ARG A 872 -0.30 9.21 -19.49
CA ARG A 872 0.72 8.28 -19.05
C ARG A 872 1.42 7.73 -20.29
N LEU A 873 2.73 7.66 -20.26
CA LEU A 873 3.53 7.01 -21.29
C LEU A 873 4.55 6.11 -20.59
N ASN A 874 4.66 4.87 -21.04
CA ASN A 874 5.69 3.92 -20.67
C ASN A 874 6.28 3.41 -21.99
N TYR A 875 7.52 3.77 -22.25
CA TYR A 875 8.29 3.29 -23.39
C TYR A 875 9.39 2.38 -22.89
N GLN A 876 9.55 1.23 -23.54
CA GLN A 876 10.61 0.28 -23.22
C GLN A 876 11.34 -0.13 -24.49
N HIS A 877 12.64 0.12 -24.51
CA HIS A 877 13.59 -0.30 -25.53
C HIS A 877 14.49 -1.37 -24.93
N ALA A 878 14.32 -2.63 -25.32
CA ALA A 878 15.19 -3.71 -24.88
C ALA A 878 15.98 -4.30 -26.05
N ARG A 879 17.26 -4.61 -25.78
CA ARG A 879 18.17 -5.26 -26.72
C ARG A 879 18.92 -6.39 -26.01
N ALA A 880 18.96 -7.57 -26.61
CA ALA A 880 19.74 -8.71 -26.17
C ALA A 880 20.87 -9.01 -27.16
N THR A 881 22.03 -9.46 -26.66
CA THR A 881 23.22 -9.66 -27.51
C THR A 881 23.18 -10.93 -28.34
N ILE A 882 22.43 -11.95 -27.91
CA ILE A 882 22.36 -13.27 -28.57
C ILE A 882 20.95 -13.57 -29.08
N GLN A 883 19.95 -13.20 -28.28
CA GLN A 883 18.54 -13.45 -28.58
C GLN A 883 17.92 -12.21 -29.24
N GLU A 884 18.26 -11.94 -30.50
CA GLU A 884 17.72 -10.77 -31.22
C GLU A 884 16.19 -10.80 -31.33
N ASN A 885 15.58 -11.98 -31.31
CA ASN A 885 14.12 -12.17 -31.20
C ASN A 885 13.53 -11.63 -29.89
N ALA A 886 14.34 -11.45 -28.83
CA ALA A 886 13.94 -10.81 -27.58
C ALA A 886 14.04 -9.27 -27.65
N ASN A 887 14.50 -8.68 -28.75
CA ASN A 887 14.54 -7.23 -28.93
C ASN A 887 13.11 -6.67 -29.05
N MET A 888 12.83 -5.58 -28.34
CA MET A 888 11.48 -5.01 -28.29
C MET A 888 11.52 -3.49 -28.16
N ASP A 889 10.56 -2.82 -28.80
CA ASP A 889 10.31 -1.38 -28.71
C ASP A 889 8.84 -1.16 -28.41
N THR A 890 8.48 -1.17 -27.13
CA THR A 890 7.08 -1.19 -26.71
C THR A 890 6.65 0.15 -26.15
N TRP A 891 5.45 0.57 -26.52
CA TRP A 891 4.83 1.82 -26.14
C TRP A 891 3.50 1.52 -25.48
N ASN A 892 3.41 1.76 -24.18
CA ASN A 892 2.18 1.69 -23.42
C ASN A 892 1.81 3.10 -22.99
N PHE A 893 0.77 3.66 -23.60
CA PHE A 893 0.32 5.00 -23.26
C PHE A 893 -1.16 4.99 -22.92
N ALA A 894 -1.52 5.81 -21.94
CA ALA A 894 -2.90 6.02 -21.57
C ALA A 894 -3.19 7.51 -21.53
N TYR A 895 -4.35 7.91 -22.01
CA TYR A 895 -4.80 9.28 -21.93
C TYR A 895 -6.29 9.32 -21.65
N GLY A 896 -6.71 10.32 -20.89
CA GLY A 896 -8.08 10.38 -20.44
C GLY A 896 -8.44 11.70 -19.81
N ALA A 897 -9.72 11.85 -19.54
CA ALA A 897 -10.28 12.97 -18.83
C ALA A 897 -11.20 12.45 -17.72
N SER A 898 -11.12 13.09 -16.56
CA SER A 898 -12.08 12.89 -15.49
C SER A 898 -12.65 14.21 -15.04
N THR A 899 -13.93 14.20 -14.70
CA THR A 899 -14.68 15.39 -14.36
C THR A 899 -15.56 15.10 -13.16
N ASN A 900 -15.62 16.03 -12.21
CA ASN A 900 -16.67 16.04 -11.18
C ASN A 900 -17.39 17.39 -11.17
N VAL A 901 -18.71 17.34 -11.09
CA VAL A 901 -19.60 18.50 -11.09
C VAL A 901 -20.47 18.41 -9.85
N ASN A 902 -20.40 19.43 -8.99
CA ASN A 902 -21.21 19.52 -7.79
C ASN A 902 -22.24 20.64 -7.94
N LEU A 903 -23.50 20.25 -7.86
CA LEU A 903 -24.62 21.14 -8.10
C LEU A 903 -25.16 21.69 -6.77
N PRO A 904 -25.60 22.96 -6.72
CA PRO A 904 -26.00 23.62 -5.47
C PRO A 904 -27.08 22.89 -4.66
N TRP A 905 -27.94 22.10 -5.31
CA TRP A 905 -29.02 21.34 -4.69
C TRP A 905 -28.60 19.95 -4.15
N GLY A 906 -27.30 19.68 -4.04
CA GLY A 906 -26.79 18.44 -3.43
C GLY A 906 -26.69 17.24 -4.38
N MET A 907 -26.80 17.48 -5.69
CA MET A 907 -26.48 16.49 -6.71
C MET A 907 -25.00 16.59 -7.10
N SER A 908 -24.37 15.44 -7.37
CA SER A 908 -23.02 15.37 -7.93
C SER A 908 -22.98 14.41 -9.11
N ILE A 909 -22.24 14.78 -10.15
CA ILE A 909 -22.01 13.96 -11.34
C ILE A 909 -20.51 13.79 -11.48
N SER A 910 -20.05 12.55 -11.57
CA SER A 910 -18.64 12.21 -11.75
C SER A 910 -18.48 11.29 -12.94
N THR A 911 -17.48 11.51 -13.77
CA THR A 911 -17.18 10.64 -14.91
C THR A 911 -15.68 10.57 -15.17
N ASP A 912 -15.22 9.43 -15.68
CA ASP A 912 -13.83 9.18 -16.06
C ASP A 912 -13.84 8.39 -17.37
N ILE A 913 -13.19 8.93 -18.40
CA ILE A 913 -12.97 8.25 -19.67
C ILE A 913 -11.47 8.14 -19.91
N ARG A 914 -11.01 6.93 -20.23
CA ARG A 914 -9.59 6.64 -20.40
C ARG A 914 -9.38 5.68 -21.55
N MET A 915 -8.55 6.08 -22.50
CA MET A 915 -7.97 5.19 -23.49
C MET A 915 -6.66 4.64 -22.95
N THR A 916 -6.49 3.34 -22.99
CA THR A 916 -5.19 2.68 -22.83
C THR A 916 -4.81 2.03 -24.15
N SER A 917 -3.65 2.38 -24.68
CA SER A 917 -3.15 1.90 -25.95
C SER A 917 -1.78 1.27 -25.78
N ARG A 918 -1.58 0.15 -26.47
CA ARG A 918 -0.32 -0.60 -26.49
C ARG A 918 0.17 -0.67 -27.93
N ARG A 919 1.44 -0.36 -28.19
CA ARG A 919 2.05 -0.37 -29.54
C ARG A 919 3.47 -0.93 -29.53
N GLY A 920 3.96 -1.36 -30.69
CA GLY A 920 5.34 -1.81 -30.88
C GLY A 920 5.62 -3.23 -30.36
N TYR A 921 4.55 -3.99 -30.12
CA TYR A 921 4.62 -5.41 -29.85
C TYR A 921 4.63 -6.17 -31.18
N SER A 922 5.45 -7.22 -31.28
CA SER A 922 5.55 -8.06 -32.49
C SER A 922 4.25 -8.78 -32.82
N ASP A 923 3.45 -9.09 -31.81
CA ASP A 923 2.13 -9.69 -31.96
C ASP A 923 1.07 -8.61 -32.12
N GLN A 924 0.34 -8.66 -33.23
CA GLN A 924 -0.69 -7.69 -33.55
C GLN A 924 -1.84 -7.69 -32.54
N SER A 925 -2.16 -8.82 -31.92
CA SER A 925 -3.20 -8.92 -30.88
C SER A 925 -2.87 -8.11 -29.62
N MET A 926 -1.59 -7.78 -29.39
CA MET A 926 -1.16 -6.94 -28.29
C MET A 926 -1.22 -5.44 -28.58
N ASN A 927 -1.35 -5.07 -29.85
CA ASN A 927 -1.40 -3.67 -30.25
C ASN A 927 -2.82 -3.13 -30.08
N THR A 928 -3.31 -3.12 -28.83
CA THR A 928 -4.73 -2.90 -28.51
C THR A 928 -5.07 -1.45 -28.19
N ASN A 929 -6.36 -1.16 -28.20
CA ASN A 929 -6.97 0.04 -27.66
C ASN A 929 -8.11 -0.35 -26.72
N GLU A 930 -8.03 0.10 -25.47
CA GLU A 930 -8.99 -0.18 -24.41
C GLU A 930 -9.55 1.15 -23.92
N LEU A 931 -10.72 1.55 -24.44
CA LEU A 931 -11.43 2.74 -24.01
C LEU A 931 -12.42 2.38 -22.90
N VAL A 932 -12.05 2.69 -21.65
CA VAL A 932 -12.91 2.48 -20.49
C VAL A 932 -13.62 3.79 -20.15
N TRP A 933 -14.92 3.71 -19.92
CA TRP A 933 -15.73 4.85 -19.49
C TRP A 933 -16.55 4.48 -18.25
N ASN A 934 -16.34 5.23 -17.18
CA ASN A 934 -17.06 5.10 -15.91
C ASN A 934 -17.86 6.37 -15.63
N ALA A 935 -19.00 6.21 -14.96
CA ALA A 935 -19.84 7.33 -14.57
C ALA A 935 -20.53 7.10 -13.22
N GLN A 936 -20.83 8.19 -12.52
CA GLN A 936 -21.55 8.18 -11.26
C GLN A 936 -22.48 9.39 -11.18
N ILE A 937 -23.68 9.17 -10.67
CA ILE A 937 -24.61 10.22 -10.27
C ILE A 937 -24.98 9.97 -8.82
N ALA A 938 -24.85 11.00 -7.97
CA ALA A 938 -25.24 10.91 -6.57
C ALA A 938 -26.11 12.10 -6.14
N GLN A 939 -27.11 11.84 -5.32
CA GLN A 939 -28.01 12.84 -4.76
C GLN A 939 -27.98 12.72 -3.24
N SER A 940 -27.54 13.78 -2.57
CA SER A 940 -27.61 13.90 -1.12
C SER A 940 -28.92 14.57 -0.69
N PHE A 941 -29.52 14.07 0.39
CA PHE A 941 -30.78 14.54 0.97
C PHE A 941 -30.74 14.46 2.50
N LEU A 942 -31.84 14.85 3.17
CA LEU A 942 -31.94 15.09 4.63
C LEU A 942 -31.18 16.33 5.14
N LYS A 943 -31.48 16.72 6.39
CA LYS A 943 -30.79 17.83 7.08
C LYS A 943 -29.28 17.57 7.08
N LYS A 944 -28.51 18.61 6.75
CA LYS A 944 -27.04 18.57 6.64
C LYS A 944 -26.51 17.53 5.62
N LYS A 945 -27.31 17.11 4.63
CA LYS A 945 -26.92 16.12 3.60
C LYS A 945 -26.47 14.77 4.22
N ALA A 946 -27.20 14.33 5.25
CA ALA A 946 -26.86 13.15 6.04
C ALA A 946 -27.07 11.82 5.28
N ALA A 947 -27.94 11.76 4.27
CA ALA A 947 -28.13 10.58 3.43
C ALA A 947 -27.78 10.89 1.97
N THR A 948 -27.24 9.90 1.25
CA THR A 948 -26.93 10.01 -0.18
C THR A 948 -27.30 8.71 -0.89
N ILE A 949 -28.01 8.80 -2.00
CA ILE A 949 -28.18 7.70 -2.95
C ILE A 949 -27.22 7.95 -4.12
N SER A 950 -26.49 6.93 -4.54
CA SER A 950 -25.58 7.02 -5.69
C SER A 950 -25.78 5.85 -6.63
N ILE A 951 -25.75 6.10 -7.92
CA ILE A 951 -25.70 5.07 -8.97
C ILE A 951 -24.34 5.17 -9.64
N GLN A 952 -23.62 4.06 -9.71
CA GLN A 952 -22.28 3.96 -10.29
C GLN A 952 -22.29 2.96 -11.44
N PHE A 953 -21.72 3.34 -12.57
CA PHE A 953 -21.56 2.53 -13.77
C PHE A 953 -20.08 2.26 -14.02
N TYR A 954 -19.74 0.99 -14.15
CA TYR A 954 -18.39 0.49 -14.39
C TYR A 954 -18.28 -0.07 -15.80
N ASP A 955 -17.28 0.38 -16.55
CA ASP A 955 -16.98 0.02 -17.95
C ASP A 955 -18.21 0.05 -18.88
N ILE A 956 -18.82 1.23 -19.04
CA ILE A 956 -20.03 1.44 -19.86
C ILE A 956 -19.86 0.95 -21.31
N LEU A 957 -18.62 0.96 -21.82
CA LEU A 957 -18.32 0.62 -23.21
C LEU A 957 -18.03 -0.87 -23.44
N HIS A 958 -17.96 -1.68 -22.38
CA HIS A 958 -17.64 -3.11 -22.46
C HIS A 958 -16.30 -3.40 -23.16
N ARG A 959 -15.28 -2.59 -22.87
CA ARG A 959 -13.96 -2.66 -23.55
C ARG A 959 -12.83 -3.05 -22.62
N GLN A 960 -13.09 -3.29 -21.34
CA GLN A 960 -12.06 -3.76 -20.42
C GLN A 960 -11.61 -5.18 -20.79
N SER A 961 -10.32 -5.33 -21.09
CA SER A 961 -9.68 -6.61 -21.37
C SER A 961 -8.87 -7.05 -20.15
N ASN A 962 -8.87 -8.35 -19.84
CA ASN A 962 -8.10 -8.93 -18.74
C ASN A 962 -6.95 -9.82 -19.24
N VAL A 963 -6.16 -9.23 -20.13
CA VAL A 963 -4.97 -9.86 -20.73
C VAL A 963 -3.71 -9.17 -20.24
N SER A 964 -2.83 -9.97 -19.66
CA SER A 964 -1.47 -9.60 -19.30
C SER A 964 -0.50 -10.28 -20.24
N ARG A 965 0.59 -9.61 -20.62
CA ARG A 965 1.72 -10.25 -21.28
C ARG A 965 3.01 -9.79 -20.63
N THR A 966 3.87 -10.73 -20.29
CA THR A 966 5.22 -10.49 -19.76
C THR A 966 6.23 -10.89 -20.81
N LEU A 967 7.28 -10.09 -20.99
CA LEU A 967 8.36 -10.37 -21.92
C LEU A 967 9.68 -10.19 -21.17
N THR A 968 10.50 -11.24 -21.17
CA THR A 968 11.82 -11.30 -20.54
C THR A 968 12.88 -11.54 -21.61
N ALA A 969 14.15 -11.54 -21.21
CA ALA A 969 15.25 -11.86 -22.11
C ALA A 969 15.09 -13.24 -22.77
N THR A 970 14.46 -14.19 -22.08
CA THR A 970 14.45 -15.61 -22.47
C THR A 970 13.05 -16.17 -22.72
N GLN A 971 11.99 -15.41 -22.44
CA GLN A 971 10.61 -15.91 -22.55
C GLN A 971 9.61 -14.78 -22.75
N ARG A 972 8.63 -15.01 -23.63
CA ARG A 972 7.37 -14.28 -23.74
C ARG A 972 6.25 -15.11 -23.11
N THR A 973 5.36 -14.50 -22.34
CA THR A 973 4.22 -15.18 -21.72
C THR A 973 2.99 -14.30 -21.71
N ASP A 974 1.91 -14.82 -22.27
CA ASP A 974 0.60 -14.21 -22.39
C ASP A 974 -0.31 -14.89 -21.40
N THR A 975 -1.13 -14.14 -20.70
CA THR A 975 -2.06 -14.69 -19.72
C THR A 975 -3.40 -13.97 -19.83
N TRP A 976 -4.43 -14.74 -20.13
CA TRP A 976 -5.82 -14.33 -20.05
C TRP A 976 -6.38 -14.78 -18.72
N SER A 977 -7.11 -13.92 -18.02
CA SER A 977 -7.80 -14.32 -16.79
C SER A 977 -9.24 -13.84 -16.74
N ASN A 978 -10.07 -14.49 -15.94
CA ASN A 978 -11.41 -13.98 -15.63
C ASN A 978 -11.34 -12.68 -14.81
N ALA A 979 -12.23 -11.73 -15.09
CA ALA A 979 -12.35 -10.45 -14.37
C ALA A 979 -13.81 -10.02 -14.21
N ILE A 980 -14.03 -9.07 -13.30
CA ILE A 980 -15.28 -8.32 -13.22
C ILE A 980 -15.31 -7.30 -14.35
N ASN A 981 -16.03 -7.61 -15.42
CA ASN A 981 -16.34 -6.70 -16.51
C ASN A 981 -17.52 -5.78 -16.11
N SER A 982 -18.06 -5.01 -17.06
CA SER A 982 -19.09 -3.98 -16.85
C SER A 982 -20.27 -4.36 -15.96
N TYR A 983 -20.58 -3.51 -14.98
CA TYR A 983 -21.69 -3.66 -14.04
C TYR A 983 -22.11 -2.29 -13.51
N PHE A 984 -23.27 -2.21 -12.86
CA PHE A 984 -23.68 -1.01 -12.14
C PHE A 984 -24.01 -1.36 -10.69
N MET A 985 -23.86 -0.39 -9.80
CA MET A 985 -24.23 -0.50 -8.39
C MET A 985 -25.04 0.70 -7.94
N VAL A 986 -26.00 0.43 -7.06
CA VAL A 986 -26.74 1.44 -6.31
C VAL A 986 -26.23 1.44 -4.88
N HIS A 987 -25.76 2.59 -4.40
CA HIS A 987 -25.28 2.80 -3.04
C HIS A 987 -26.28 3.63 -2.26
N PHE A 988 -26.46 3.27 -0.99
CA PHE A 988 -27.08 4.08 0.04
C PHE A 988 -26.05 4.38 1.13
N ILE A 989 -25.69 5.66 1.24
CA ILE A 989 -24.68 6.15 2.17
C ILE A 989 -25.38 6.99 3.25
N TYR A 990 -25.17 6.66 4.52
CA TYR A 990 -25.77 7.35 5.66
C TYR A 990 -24.71 7.78 6.69
N LYS A 991 -24.68 9.08 6.97
CA LYS A 991 -23.76 9.74 7.89
C LYS A 991 -24.54 10.11 9.17
N LEU A 992 -24.25 9.43 10.27
CA LEU A 992 -24.88 9.65 11.56
C LEU A 992 -23.89 10.29 12.53
N ASN A 993 -24.17 11.55 12.92
CA ASN A 993 -23.45 12.22 14.00
C ASN A 993 -24.32 12.20 15.26
N ILE A 994 -24.00 11.30 16.19
CA ILE A 994 -24.71 11.23 17.47
C ILE A 994 -24.02 12.19 18.43
N PHE A 995 -24.64 13.36 18.63
CA PHE A 995 -24.28 14.28 19.69
C PHE A 995 -24.75 13.70 21.01
N ASN A 996 -23.83 13.50 21.97
CA ASN A 996 -24.26 13.30 23.33
C ASN A 996 -24.80 14.65 23.82
N GLY A 997 -26.10 14.70 24.10
CA GLY A 997 -26.77 15.88 24.64
C GLY A 997 -26.26 16.18 26.04
N SER A 998 -25.18 16.94 26.14
CA SER A 998 -24.91 17.77 27.30
C SER A 998 -24.78 19.20 26.82
N ALA A 999 -25.89 19.92 26.93
CA ALA A 999 -25.89 21.36 27.03
C ALA A 999 -24.93 21.75 28.15
N GLY A 1000 -23.82 22.37 27.78
CA GLY A 1000 -22.87 22.99 28.69
C GLY A 1000 -22.63 24.40 28.21
N ASN A 1001 -23.53 25.29 28.61
CA ASN A 1001 -23.38 26.73 28.46
C ASN A 1001 -22.04 27.13 29.13
N LYS A 1002 -20.99 27.34 28.34
CA LYS A 1002 -19.81 28.11 28.78
C LYS A 1002 -19.77 29.38 27.95
N SER A 1003 -20.53 30.35 28.43
CA SER A 1003 -20.33 31.75 28.16
C SER A 1003 -18.92 32.17 28.62
N GLY A 1004 -18.22 32.89 27.74
CA GLY A 1004 -17.11 33.77 28.09
C GLY A 1004 -15.76 33.11 28.35
N GLU A 1005 -14.95 32.89 27.29
CA GLU A 1005 -13.49 32.89 27.43
C GLU A 1005 -12.88 33.89 26.46
N LYS A 1006 -12.15 34.84 27.07
CA LYS A 1006 -11.48 36.00 26.48
C LYS A 1006 -10.56 35.60 25.32
N GLU A 1007 -10.43 36.49 24.36
CA GLU A 1007 -9.32 36.49 23.39
C GLU A 1007 -7.98 36.43 24.13
N GLY A 1008 -7.44 35.23 24.28
CA GLY A 1008 -6.05 35.00 24.66
C GLY A 1008 -5.16 35.23 23.45
N VAL A 1009 -4.39 36.32 23.49
CA VAL A 1009 -3.30 36.62 22.57
C VAL A 1009 -2.43 35.37 22.37
N ARG A 1010 -2.29 34.97 21.10
CA ARG A 1010 -1.37 33.91 20.66
C ARG A 1010 0.04 34.22 21.16
N MET A 1011 0.57 33.45 22.12
CA MET A 1011 2.02 33.37 22.32
C MET A 1011 2.61 32.54 21.18
N GLY A 1012 3.48 33.19 20.40
CA GLY A 1012 4.31 32.52 19.40
C GLY A 1012 5.29 31.52 20.04
N PRO A 1013 5.92 30.65 19.24
CA PRO A 1013 6.96 29.75 19.72
C PRO A 1013 8.13 30.56 20.33
N PRO A 1014 8.69 30.16 21.49
CA PRO A 1014 9.74 30.94 22.14
C PRO A 1014 11.03 30.93 21.31
N ASN A 1015 11.48 32.14 20.95
CA ASN A 1015 12.83 32.42 20.46
C ASN A 1015 13.86 31.99 21.52
N MET A 1016 14.78 31.11 21.15
CA MET A 1016 16.00 30.86 21.92
C MET A 1016 17.09 31.83 21.45
N GLN A 1017 17.41 32.85 22.25
CA GLN A 1017 18.66 33.61 22.13
C GLN A 1017 19.06 34.19 23.50
N GLY A 1018 20.26 33.81 23.97
CA GLY A 1018 21.16 34.69 24.74
C GLY A 1018 21.22 34.55 26.27
N PRO A 1019 22.36 34.86 26.92
CA PRO A 1019 22.90 34.11 28.06
C PRO A 1019 23.17 34.93 29.34
N GLY A 1020 23.48 34.24 30.45
CA GLY A 1020 23.97 34.79 31.72
C GLY A 1020 23.28 34.06 32.86
N GLY A 1021 23.94 33.37 33.80
CA GLY A 1021 25.09 33.77 34.60
C GLY A 1021 24.78 33.21 35.99
N MET A 1022 25.45 32.13 36.37
CA MET A 1022 25.49 31.59 37.74
C MET A 1022 26.22 32.59 38.68
N PRO A 1023 26.05 32.59 40.02
CA PRO A 1023 26.52 31.45 40.83
C PRO A 1023 25.83 31.12 42.18
N ALA A 1024 26.01 29.83 42.54
CA ALA A 1024 26.36 29.27 43.85
C ALA A 1024 25.42 29.49 45.07
N ARG A 1025 24.76 28.43 45.59
CA ARG A 1025 25.21 27.48 46.67
C ARG A 1025 24.59 27.88 48.05
N PRO A 1026 24.62 27.04 49.10
CA PRO A 1026 24.42 25.58 49.20
C PRO A 1026 23.65 25.13 50.49
N MET A 1027 23.44 23.81 50.65
CA MET A 1027 23.15 23.06 51.90
C MET A 1027 21.76 23.31 52.54
N GLY A 1028 21.04 22.34 53.10
CA GLY A 1028 21.37 21.01 53.59
C GLY A 1028 20.09 20.21 53.91
N PRO A 1029 20.20 19.02 54.53
CA PRO A 1029 19.30 17.87 54.33
C PRO A 1029 18.52 17.52 55.63
N PRO A 1030 18.19 16.25 55.90
CA PRO A 1030 17.08 15.44 55.40
C PRO A 1030 16.16 14.98 56.55
N MET A 1031 15.04 14.32 56.25
CA MET A 1031 14.33 13.31 57.07
C MET A 1031 12.94 13.13 56.42
N GLY A 1032 12.33 11.95 56.30
CA GLY A 1032 12.54 10.66 56.94
C GLY A 1032 11.16 9.98 56.95
N GLY A 1033 11.15 8.66 56.74
CA GLY A 1033 9.95 7.81 56.85
C GLY A 1033 9.25 7.58 55.51
N GLY A 1034 8.93 6.35 55.09
CA GLY A 1034 8.97 5.08 55.78
C GLY A 1034 7.90 4.18 55.16
N MET A 1035 8.33 2.99 54.75
CA MET A 1035 7.58 1.74 54.64
C MET A 1035 6.35 1.64 53.71
N GLY A 1036 6.32 0.55 52.95
CA GLY A 1036 5.12 0.06 52.27
C GLY A 1036 5.44 -0.93 51.15
N GLY A 1037 6.07 -2.05 51.49
CA GLY A 1037 6.28 -3.17 50.56
C GLY A 1037 4.98 -3.90 50.25
N GLY A 1038 4.86 -4.40 49.02
CA GLY A 1038 3.80 -5.29 48.58
C GLY A 1038 4.15 -5.91 47.23
N ARG A 1039 4.86 -7.05 47.28
CA ARG A 1039 4.90 -8.03 46.18
C ARG A 1039 3.57 -8.78 46.17
N TYR A 1040 3.04 -9.10 44.99
CA TYR A 1040 2.91 -10.47 44.46
C TYR A 1040 1.85 -10.54 43.35
N PHE A 1041 2.21 -11.31 42.31
CA PHE A 1041 1.44 -11.84 41.17
C PHE A 1041 1.07 -10.90 40.02
#